data_AF-A0A166FP33-F1
#
_entry.id   AF-A0A166FP33-F1
#
_cell.length_a   1.000
_cell.length_b   1.000
_cell.length_c   1.000
_cell.angle_alpha   90.00
_cell.angle_beta   90.00
_cell.angle_gamma   90.00
#
_symmetry.space_group_name_H-M   'P 1'
#
loop_
_entity.id
_entity.type
_entity.pdbx_description
1 polymer ?
#
loop_
_entity_poly.entity_id
_entity_poly.type
_entity_poly.pdbx_seq_one_letter_code
_entity_poly.pdbx_strand_id
1 'polypeptide(L)'
;MDRCPDEVLQLILNELSNPGAFVTVNRRIHAFSSDAYVRASYFLARHGRAEALFTALGRGDIVDGRVLEILVTAGAPVSRYLVQLAIQHYHNAQVSFIHKAWVRALPFAVFVHFLTLATSRLGANFAPLRKRERDDGEAFLDWSWERWRNAGSDLEKEKRLKVAHILSEWKLQPLGVKDPLAPDFALTLASEPDLLVLAFRNGYRIDPTYRDFVFRQMFYAMKGCKSDSVAQEKRMATLSELCQLQDSSFFLSRTVAAEVLMECITNMVAYDALNALGNEGQLKFDLLTLKVDLIKSFAVTRSVTDSTSTAPICRLFMTLPLDVANDPEVRHVVLVIVFATTSTAAAAHERFLDLGCIGLIFDTTDAAHMNPVTPAEIIDVLANPFITTHQSIIAYARFFAQFDQATISTLLEETAVKCLQLSCKGNMLDRLIRKNRSGLRDVVSKALLDQYKLDLDALPAGEAAARYAAPLARPVLKAFMTERAVSSELGKITQMTLSASVALDVVIPPSSRWHLRSEFKRLDAADSYTASQSVQPEKIPLRLAGWVAKTFGPRSAEAAVIAYHAVANWIDPYSYRYDRLKGVRYWWDQEKCERVRVNRRTGPLEEDVPLTMKHWRILARLGKEPDATFFDHVVNGKPFYDVAEDYLGKTQSLRPRLDSLSSLSSLESQSESDEDRKAKKQALEVEKAKNRGKWVKALGALYREELRAHHERRKQLGLKRATQSRFLVTLDSHLGDWRQEARIKRDRERQRLLVEDPTAYIDVYGDMVPDRDSDDERPAKRRRKD
;
A
#
# COMPACT_ATOMS: atom_id res chain seq x y z
N MET A 1 -13.71 -47.82 14.19
CA MET A 1 -14.52 -46.97 15.09
C MET A 1 -14.65 -47.57 16.48
N ASP A 2 -14.87 -48.88 16.64
CA ASP A 2 -15.05 -49.52 17.97
C ASP A 2 -13.85 -49.46 18.93
N ARG A 3 -12.66 -49.10 18.45
CA ARG A 3 -11.45 -48.89 19.27
C ARG A 3 -11.07 -47.41 19.42
N CYS A 4 -11.86 -46.50 18.86
CA CYS A 4 -11.57 -45.07 18.93
C CYS A 4 -11.85 -44.57 20.36
N PRO A 5 -10.95 -43.78 20.98
CA PRO A 5 -11.22 -43.15 22.28
C PRO A 5 -12.41 -42.18 22.21
N ASP A 6 -13.13 -42.02 23.32
CA ASP A 6 -14.34 -41.18 23.39
C ASP A 6 -14.03 -39.70 23.15
N GLU A 7 -12.83 -39.24 23.52
CA GLU A 7 -12.35 -37.87 23.26
C GLU A 7 -12.24 -37.59 21.76
N VAL A 8 -11.77 -38.58 20.99
CA VAL A 8 -11.66 -38.46 19.53
C VAL A 8 -13.05 -38.50 18.89
N LEU A 9 -13.97 -39.32 19.41
CA LEU A 9 -15.36 -39.34 18.96
C LEU A 9 -16.06 -38.01 19.25
N GLN A 10 -15.79 -37.37 20.40
CA GLN A 10 -16.30 -36.03 20.71
C GLN A 10 -15.77 -34.98 19.72
N LEU A 11 -14.48 -34.99 19.42
CA LEU A 11 -13.89 -34.07 18.44
C LEU A 11 -14.53 -34.24 17.06
N ILE A 12 -14.72 -35.48 16.61
CA ILE A 12 -15.42 -35.75 15.34
C ILE A 12 -16.85 -35.22 15.39
N LEU A 13 -17.61 -35.51 16.45
CA LEU A 13 -18.99 -35.01 16.59
C LEU A 13 -19.06 -33.49 16.53
N ASN A 14 -18.15 -32.79 17.21
CA ASN A 14 -18.12 -31.33 17.27
C ASN A 14 -17.93 -30.66 15.90
N GLU A 15 -17.26 -31.34 14.97
CA GLU A 15 -17.02 -30.83 13.61
C GLU A 15 -18.20 -31.08 12.64
N LEU A 16 -19.11 -32.00 12.98
CA LEU A 16 -20.24 -32.33 12.11
C LEU A 16 -21.34 -31.27 12.18
N SER A 17 -21.84 -30.83 11.02
CA SER A 17 -23.00 -29.93 10.95
C SER A 17 -24.32 -30.63 11.30
N ASN A 18 -24.40 -31.93 11.02
CA ASN A 18 -25.51 -32.78 11.39
C ASN A 18 -24.99 -34.17 11.81
N PRO A 19 -24.90 -34.46 13.12
CA PRO A 19 -24.34 -35.73 13.59
C PRO A 19 -25.29 -36.92 13.38
N GLY A 20 -26.54 -36.73 12.96
CA GLY A 20 -27.56 -37.78 12.92
C GLY A 20 -27.15 -39.01 12.09
N ALA A 21 -26.56 -38.80 10.90
CA ALA A 21 -26.10 -39.91 10.07
C ALA A 21 -24.88 -40.63 10.64
N PHE A 22 -24.02 -39.93 11.39
CA PHE A 22 -22.84 -40.51 12.02
C PHE A 22 -23.21 -41.35 13.25
N VAL A 23 -24.19 -40.87 14.02
CA VAL A 23 -24.72 -41.53 15.22
C VAL A 23 -25.36 -42.88 14.91
N THR A 24 -25.97 -43.04 13.73
CA THR A 24 -26.66 -44.28 13.34
C THR A 24 -25.73 -45.36 12.77
N VAL A 25 -24.46 -45.04 12.48
CA VAL A 25 -23.51 -46.00 11.86
C VAL A 25 -23.17 -47.16 12.80
N ASN A 26 -23.14 -46.93 14.11
CA ASN A 26 -22.64 -47.92 15.08
C ASN A 26 -23.32 -47.78 16.45
N ARG A 27 -23.65 -48.91 17.10
CA ARG A 27 -24.26 -48.96 18.44
C ARG A 27 -23.45 -48.24 19.52
N ARG A 28 -22.12 -48.34 19.50
CA ARG A 28 -21.23 -47.63 20.43
C ARG A 28 -21.33 -46.12 20.25
N ILE A 29 -21.30 -45.64 19.00
CA ILE A 29 -21.44 -44.20 18.69
C ILE A 29 -22.82 -43.72 19.10
N HIS A 30 -23.86 -44.52 18.86
CA HIS A 30 -25.21 -44.23 19.32
C HIS A 30 -25.29 -44.08 20.85
N ALA A 31 -24.77 -45.05 21.60
CA ALA A 31 -24.71 -45.00 23.06
C ALA A 31 -23.92 -43.79 23.56
N PHE A 32 -22.74 -43.53 22.99
CA PHE A 32 -21.90 -42.38 23.31
C PHE A 32 -22.61 -41.05 23.07
N SER A 33 -23.22 -40.87 21.89
CA SER A 33 -23.96 -39.65 21.54
C SER A 33 -25.28 -39.48 22.30
N SER A 34 -25.71 -40.51 23.05
CA SER A 34 -26.90 -40.43 23.89
C SER A 34 -26.64 -39.80 25.26
N ASP A 35 -25.37 -39.67 25.65
CA ASP A 35 -24.98 -38.99 26.88
C ASP A 35 -25.30 -37.48 26.79
N ALA A 36 -25.96 -36.95 27.82
CA ALA A 36 -26.33 -35.54 27.91
C ALA A 36 -25.10 -34.60 27.90
N TYR A 37 -23.98 -35.01 28.49
CA TYR A 37 -22.73 -34.26 28.48
C TYR A 37 -22.11 -34.19 27.08
N VAL A 38 -22.15 -35.29 26.32
CA VAL A 38 -21.67 -35.34 24.93
C VAL A 38 -22.49 -34.42 24.04
N ARG A 39 -23.81 -34.44 24.20
CA ARG A 39 -24.74 -33.55 23.47
C ARG A 39 -24.55 -32.08 23.83
N ALA A 40 -24.43 -31.76 25.11
CA ALA A 40 -24.16 -30.39 25.56
C ALA A 40 -22.81 -29.89 25.05
N SER A 41 -21.77 -30.72 25.13
CA SER A 41 -20.43 -30.42 24.61
C SER A 41 -20.42 -30.17 23.11
N TYR A 42 -21.22 -30.93 22.35
CA TYR A 42 -21.44 -30.68 20.92
C TYR A 42 -21.98 -29.27 20.66
N PHE A 43 -23.05 -28.86 21.35
CA PHE A 43 -23.62 -27.52 21.15
C PHE A 43 -22.62 -26.41 21.54
N LEU A 44 -21.91 -26.57 22.65
CA LEU A 44 -20.92 -25.61 23.13
C LEU A 44 -19.72 -25.47 22.17
N ALA A 45 -19.20 -26.58 21.66
CA ALA A 45 -18.07 -26.57 20.74
C ALA A 45 -18.46 -26.03 19.36
N ARG A 46 -19.61 -26.45 18.82
CA ARG A 46 -20.03 -26.13 17.45
C ARG A 46 -20.55 -24.71 17.28
N HIS A 47 -21.29 -24.22 18.28
CA HIS A 47 -22.02 -22.95 18.22
C HIS A 47 -21.45 -21.89 19.17
N GLY A 48 -20.54 -22.28 20.07
CA GLY A 48 -20.05 -21.40 21.13
C GLY A 48 -21.10 -21.20 22.22
N ARG A 49 -20.67 -20.63 23.36
CA ARG A 49 -21.55 -20.45 24.52
C ARG A 49 -22.79 -19.62 24.21
N ALA A 50 -22.64 -18.54 23.45
CA ALA A 50 -23.71 -17.58 23.16
C ALA A 50 -24.91 -18.21 22.41
N GLU A 51 -24.64 -19.01 21.38
CA GLU A 51 -25.69 -19.58 20.53
C GLU A 51 -26.10 -21.01 20.93
N ALA A 52 -25.33 -21.66 21.81
CA ALA A 52 -25.52 -23.08 22.15
C ALA A 52 -26.92 -23.38 22.67
N LEU A 53 -27.43 -22.57 23.62
CA LEU A 53 -28.75 -22.79 24.21
C LEU A 53 -29.88 -22.52 23.20
N PHE A 54 -29.78 -21.43 22.42
CA PHE A 54 -30.73 -21.14 21.34
C PHE A 54 -30.81 -22.29 20.34
N THR A 55 -29.66 -22.82 19.91
CA THR A 55 -29.62 -23.91 18.94
C THR A 55 -30.13 -25.23 19.52
N ALA A 56 -29.81 -25.52 20.79
CA ALA A 56 -30.30 -26.70 21.50
C ALA A 56 -31.84 -26.72 21.59
N LEU A 57 -32.46 -25.59 21.91
CA LEU A 57 -33.92 -25.46 21.99
C LEU A 57 -34.64 -25.79 20.66
N GLY A 58 -33.94 -25.77 19.53
CA GLY A 58 -34.47 -26.18 18.22
C GLY A 58 -34.35 -27.67 17.91
N ARG A 59 -33.81 -28.47 18.83
CA ARG A 59 -33.47 -29.88 18.65
C ARG A 59 -34.15 -30.74 19.71
N GLY A 60 -35.48 -30.70 19.73
CA GLY A 60 -36.29 -31.48 20.68
C GLY A 60 -36.16 -33.00 20.54
N ASP A 61 -35.56 -33.47 19.44
CA ASP A 61 -35.19 -34.87 19.22
C ASP A 61 -34.05 -35.36 20.13
N ILE A 62 -33.15 -34.46 20.54
CA ILE A 62 -31.93 -34.79 21.27
C ILE A 62 -31.76 -34.01 22.58
N VAL A 63 -32.56 -32.99 22.84
CA VAL A 63 -32.46 -32.17 24.05
C VAL A 63 -33.43 -32.67 25.12
N ASP A 64 -32.87 -32.99 26.28
CA ASP A 64 -33.59 -33.28 27.51
C ASP A 64 -33.26 -32.25 28.62
N GLY A 65 -33.88 -32.39 29.79
CA GLY A 65 -33.63 -31.49 30.91
C GLY A 65 -32.17 -31.47 31.36
N ARG A 66 -31.48 -32.62 31.30
CA ARG A 66 -30.08 -32.73 31.74
C ARG A 66 -29.13 -32.00 30.78
N VAL A 67 -29.38 -32.07 29.48
CA VAL A 67 -28.63 -31.30 28.46
C VAL A 67 -28.76 -29.80 28.75
N LEU A 68 -29.97 -29.32 29.06
CA LEU A 68 -30.20 -27.90 29.39
C LEU A 68 -29.46 -27.48 30.67
N GLU A 69 -29.50 -28.29 31.73
CA GLU A 69 -28.74 -28.05 32.95
C GLU A 69 -27.24 -27.93 32.69
N ILE A 70 -26.67 -28.85 31.90
CA ILE A 70 -25.24 -28.85 31.58
C ILE A 70 -24.88 -27.62 30.76
N LEU A 71 -25.68 -27.24 29.76
CA LEU A 71 -25.44 -26.03 28.97
C LEU A 71 -25.41 -24.78 29.85
N VAL A 72 -26.44 -24.60 30.68
CA VAL A 72 -26.55 -23.44 31.58
C VAL A 72 -25.43 -23.43 32.63
N THR A 73 -25.05 -24.60 33.15
CA THR A 73 -23.94 -24.74 34.10
C THR A 73 -22.59 -24.46 33.45
N ALA A 74 -22.40 -24.85 32.18
CA ALA A 74 -21.22 -24.57 31.38
C ALA A 74 -21.12 -23.11 30.89
N GLY A 75 -22.06 -22.25 31.31
CA GLY A 75 -22.07 -20.83 30.99
C GLY A 75 -22.76 -20.48 29.68
N ALA A 76 -23.61 -21.35 29.13
CA ALA A 76 -24.54 -20.95 28.08
C ALA A 76 -25.51 -19.90 28.68
N PRO A 77 -25.59 -18.71 28.07
CA PRO A 77 -26.21 -17.57 28.73
C PRO A 77 -27.73 -17.63 28.59
N VAL A 78 -28.43 -17.37 29.70
CA VAL A 78 -29.90 -17.36 29.77
C VAL A 78 -30.35 -15.91 29.91
N SER A 79 -30.82 -15.32 28.81
CA SER A 79 -31.36 -13.96 28.80
C SER A 79 -32.88 -13.97 28.91
N ARG A 80 -33.46 -12.90 29.48
CA ARG A 80 -34.92 -12.73 29.46
C ARG A 80 -35.46 -12.72 28.03
N TYR A 81 -34.73 -12.09 27.12
CA TYR A 81 -35.05 -12.07 25.69
C TYR A 81 -35.20 -13.49 25.09
N LEU A 82 -34.29 -14.41 25.38
CA LEU A 82 -34.40 -15.80 24.92
C LEU A 82 -35.69 -16.46 25.42
N VAL A 83 -36.01 -16.26 26.69
CA VAL A 83 -37.18 -16.87 27.34
C VAL A 83 -38.48 -16.26 26.79
N GLN A 84 -38.50 -14.94 26.59
CA GLN A 84 -39.59 -14.21 25.95
C GLN A 84 -39.91 -14.79 24.57
N LEU A 85 -38.91 -14.94 23.72
CA LEU A 85 -39.06 -15.53 22.38
C LEU A 85 -39.46 -17.00 22.44
N ALA A 86 -38.92 -17.78 23.38
CA ALA A 86 -39.28 -19.17 23.58
C ALA A 86 -40.77 -19.33 23.96
N ILE A 87 -41.26 -18.55 24.93
CA ILE A 87 -42.68 -18.57 25.33
C ILE A 87 -43.58 -18.15 24.16
N GLN A 88 -43.22 -17.06 23.46
CA GLN A 88 -43.97 -16.59 22.29
C GLN A 88 -44.01 -17.64 21.18
N HIS A 89 -42.87 -18.27 20.85
CA HIS A 89 -42.82 -19.30 19.81
C HIS A 89 -43.63 -20.52 20.21
N TYR A 90 -43.49 -21.00 21.45
CA TYR A 90 -44.21 -22.16 21.96
C TYR A 90 -45.74 -21.96 21.82
N HIS A 91 -46.27 -20.84 22.29
CA HIS A 91 -47.72 -20.59 22.31
C HIS A 91 -48.30 -19.96 21.03
N ASN A 92 -47.64 -18.98 20.40
CA ASN A 92 -48.24 -18.08 19.41
C ASN A 92 -47.73 -18.26 17.96
N ALA A 93 -46.85 -19.23 17.71
CA ALA A 93 -46.32 -19.64 16.39
C ALA A 93 -45.38 -18.67 15.68
N GLN A 94 -45.44 -17.38 15.99
CA GLN A 94 -44.75 -16.36 15.22
C GLN A 94 -43.70 -15.65 16.07
N VAL A 95 -42.44 -15.96 15.78
CA VAL A 95 -41.29 -15.08 16.03
C VAL A 95 -40.74 -14.73 14.65
N SER A 96 -40.57 -13.44 14.35
CA SER A 96 -40.40 -12.91 12.99
C SER A 96 -39.27 -13.57 12.18
N PHE A 97 -38.19 -14.00 12.86
CA PHE A 97 -37.01 -14.60 12.22
C PHE A 97 -36.86 -16.12 12.43
N ILE A 98 -37.77 -16.75 13.20
CA ILE A 98 -37.74 -18.19 13.48
C ILE A 98 -38.83 -18.89 12.66
N HIS A 99 -38.49 -19.24 11.43
CA HIS A 99 -39.44 -19.84 10.49
C HIS A 99 -39.61 -21.37 10.63
N LYS A 100 -38.78 -22.03 11.44
CA LYS A 100 -38.81 -23.50 11.63
C LYS A 100 -39.42 -23.88 12.98
N ALA A 101 -39.78 -25.16 13.12
CA ALA A 101 -40.09 -25.74 14.43
C ALA A 101 -38.85 -25.63 15.33
N TRP A 102 -38.93 -24.73 16.31
CA TRP A 102 -37.90 -24.47 17.30
C TRP A 102 -38.33 -25.11 18.64
N VAL A 103 -38.64 -24.31 19.67
CA VAL A 103 -39.08 -24.83 20.99
C VAL A 103 -40.35 -25.67 20.95
N ARG A 104 -41.19 -25.52 19.92
CA ARG A 104 -42.38 -26.37 19.71
C ARG A 104 -42.06 -27.84 19.46
N ALA A 105 -40.84 -28.14 19.02
CA ALA A 105 -40.40 -29.52 18.86
C ALA A 105 -40.03 -30.16 20.20
N LEU A 106 -39.88 -29.38 21.28
CA LEU A 106 -39.51 -29.91 22.59
C LEU A 106 -40.72 -30.60 23.26
N PRO A 107 -40.49 -31.72 23.95
CA PRO A 107 -41.49 -32.27 24.87
C PRO A 107 -41.88 -31.22 25.92
N PHE A 108 -43.17 -31.15 26.27
CA PHE A 108 -43.65 -30.16 27.24
C PHE A 108 -42.89 -30.21 28.58
N ALA A 109 -42.55 -31.41 29.07
CA ALA A 109 -41.75 -31.58 30.29
C ALA A 109 -40.37 -30.92 30.19
N VAL A 110 -39.70 -31.02 29.04
CA VAL A 110 -38.40 -30.38 28.78
C VAL A 110 -38.55 -28.87 28.70
N PHE A 111 -39.62 -28.38 28.07
CA PHE A 111 -39.92 -26.95 28.01
C PHE A 111 -40.22 -26.35 29.39
N VAL A 112 -41.02 -27.02 30.22
CA VAL A 112 -41.27 -26.60 31.61
C VAL A 112 -39.97 -26.58 32.41
N HIS A 113 -39.12 -27.60 32.24
CA HIS A 113 -37.82 -27.64 32.90
C HIS A 113 -36.90 -26.48 32.46
N PHE A 114 -36.89 -26.12 31.17
CA PHE A 114 -36.22 -24.92 30.67
C PHE A 114 -36.72 -23.65 31.38
N LEU A 115 -38.05 -23.48 31.54
CA LEU A 115 -38.61 -22.34 32.26
C LEU A 115 -38.20 -22.32 33.74
N THR A 116 -38.17 -23.48 34.40
CA THR A 116 -37.68 -23.60 35.79
C THR A 116 -36.22 -23.17 35.89
N LEU A 117 -35.36 -23.62 34.97
CA LEU A 117 -33.97 -23.19 34.90
C LEU A 117 -33.86 -21.67 34.66
N ALA A 118 -34.67 -21.12 33.76
CA ALA A 118 -34.69 -19.70 33.49
C ALA A 118 -35.09 -18.87 34.71
N THR A 119 -36.16 -19.23 35.42
CA THR A 119 -36.59 -18.54 36.65
C THR A 119 -35.52 -18.65 37.74
N SER A 120 -34.84 -19.79 37.86
CA SER A 120 -33.74 -19.94 38.82
C SER A 120 -32.55 -19.01 38.52
N ARG A 121 -32.30 -18.70 37.24
CA ARG A 121 -31.19 -17.86 36.79
C ARG A 121 -31.51 -16.37 36.75
N LEU A 122 -32.73 -16.01 36.36
CA LEU A 122 -33.19 -14.62 36.23
C LEU A 122 -33.82 -14.08 37.52
N GLY A 123 -34.06 -14.93 38.51
CA GLY A 123 -34.61 -14.56 39.81
C GLY A 123 -36.14 -14.59 39.86
N ALA A 124 -36.67 -14.47 41.09
CA ALA A 124 -38.09 -14.62 41.39
C ALA A 124 -38.98 -13.53 40.77
N ASN A 125 -38.41 -12.39 40.39
CA ASN A 125 -39.13 -11.27 39.77
C ASN A 125 -39.36 -11.45 38.27
N PHE A 126 -38.87 -12.53 37.66
CA PHE A 126 -39.14 -12.82 36.26
C PHE A 126 -40.64 -13.07 36.04
N ALA A 127 -41.26 -12.18 35.27
CA ALA A 127 -42.63 -12.34 34.80
C ALA A 127 -42.64 -12.61 33.28
N PRO A 128 -43.49 -13.54 32.78
CA PRO A 128 -43.71 -13.70 31.36
C PRO A 128 -44.27 -12.41 30.74
N LEU A 129 -43.93 -12.15 29.47
CA LEU A 129 -44.47 -11.03 28.70
C LEU A 129 -46.00 -11.02 28.74
N ARG A 130 -46.58 -9.84 28.99
CA ARG A 130 -48.02 -9.64 28.82
C ARG A 130 -48.37 -9.59 27.33
N LYS A 131 -49.62 -9.95 27.01
CA LYS A 131 -50.12 -9.87 25.62
C LYS A 131 -49.96 -8.43 25.10
N ARG A 132 -49.24 -8.26 23.98
CA ARG A 132 -48.88 -6.98 23.32
C ARG A 132 -47.71 -6.18 23.93
N GLU A 133 -47.03 -6.71 24.92
CA GLU A 133 -45.79 -6.11 25.40
C GLU A 133 -44.64 -6.41 24.43
N ARG A 134 -43.79 -5.40 24.17
CA ARG A 134 -42.60 -5.56 23.33
C ARG A 134 -41.54 -6.38 24.05
N ASP A 135 -40.87 -7.26 23.33
CA ASP A 135 -39.74 -8.00 23.90
C ASP A 135 -38.51 -7.10 24.10
N ASP A 136 -37.52 -7.63 24.81
CA ASP A 136 -36.31 -6.89 25.16
C ASP A 136 -35.46 -6.53 23.93
N GLY A 137 -35.51 -7.33 22.86
CA GLY A 137 -34.83 -7.06 21.61
C GLY A 137 -35.47 -5.89 20.86
N GLU A 138 -36.79 -5.86 20.77
CA GLU A 138 -37.55 -4.72 20.24
C GLU A 138 -37.33 -3.45 21.06
N ALA A 139 -37.25 -3.55 22.39
CA ALA A 139 -36.92 -2.41 23.25
C ALA A 139 -35.52 -1.86 22.98
N PHE A 140 -34.53 -2.73 22.76
CA PHE A 140 -33.18 -2.33 22.37
C PHE A 140 -33.16 -1.67 20.99
N LEU A 141 -33.85 -2.26 20.00
CA LEU A 141 -33.93 -1.70 18.65
C LEU A 141 -34.64 -0.35 18.65
N ASP A 142 -35.74 -0.19 19.38
CA ASP A 142 -36.43 1.10 19.51
C ASP A 142 -35.52 2.19 20.12
N TRP A 143 -34.75 1.85 21.15
CA TRP A 143 -33.74 2.76 21.69
C TRP A 143 -32.63 3.06 20.68
N SER A 144 -32.08 2.04 20.02
CA SER A 144 -31.04 2.20 18.99
C SER A 144 -31.51 3.18 17.91
N TRP A 145 -32.71 2.99 17.38
CA TRP A 145 -33.32 3.86 16.38
C TRP A 145 -33.56 5.28 16.89
N GLU A 146 -34.02 5.44 18.14
CA GLU A 146 -34.16 6.75 18.78
C GLU A 146 -32.82 7.47 18.88
N ARG A 147 -31.77 6.76 19.29
CA ARG A 147 -30.42 7.28 19.39
C ARG A 147 -29.91 7.78 18.04
N TRP A 148 -30.10 7.00 16.98
CA TRP A 148 -29.67 7.40 15.64
C TRP A 148 -30.39 8.65 15.10
N ARG A 149 -31.63 8.90 15.54
CA ARG A 149 -32.42 10.06 15.10
C ARG A 149 -32.27 11.28 15.99
N ASN A 150 -32.31 11.07 17.30
CA ASN A 150 -32.52 12.08 18.33
C ASN A 150 -31.58 11.88 19.53
N ALA A 151 -30.29 11.64 19.29
CA ALA A 151 -29.28 11.47 20.32
C ALA A 151 -29.31 12.63 21.34
N GLY A 152 -29.35 12.32 22.64
CA GLY A 152 -29.35 13.31 23.71
C GLY A 152 -30.74 13.87 24.09
N SER A 153 -31.80 13.49 23.37
CA SER A 153 -33.17 13.78 23.78
C SER A 153 -33.53 13.09 25.10
N ASP A 154 -34.48 13.66 25.86
CA ASP A 154 -34.90 13.05 27.13
C ASP A 154 -35.59 11.70 26.93
N LEU A 155 -36.28 11.54 25.79
CA LEU A 155 -36.84 10.25 25.38
C LEU A 155 -35.75 9.20 25.12
N GLU A 156 -34.65 9.59 24.44
CA GLU A 156 -33.51 8.70 24.23
C GLU A 156 -32.86 8.29 25.55
N LYS A 157 -32.66 9.24 26.48
CA LYS A 157 -32.11 8.95 27.81
C LYS A 157 -32.99 8.01 28.63
N GLU A 158 -34.30 8.21 28.61
CA GLU A 158 -35.26 7.32 29.28
C GLU A 158 -35.19 5.89 28.70
N LYS A 159 -35.25 5.78 27.37
CA LYS A 159 -35.10 4.49 26.67
C LYS A 159 -33.74 3.85 26.95
N ARG A 160 -32.66 4.64 27.02
CA ARG A 160 -31.30 4.19 27.35
C ARG A 160 -31.23 3.59 28.76
N LEU A 161 -31.85 4.23 29.76
CA LEU A 161 -31.90 3.70 31.13
C LEU A 161 -32.65 2.36 31.18
N LYS A 162 -33.73 2.23 30.42
CA LYS A 162 -34.44 0.96 30.27
C LYS A 162 -33.55 -0.11 29.66
N VAL A 163 -32.80 0.20 28.60
CA VAL A 163 -31.83 -0.72 27.98
C VAL A 163 -30.70 -1.08 28.94
N ALA A 164 -30.18 -0.13 29.72
CA ALA A 164 -29.16 -0.38 30.73
C ALA A 164 -29.63 -1.38 31.78
N HIS A 165 -30.88 -1.24 32.24
CA HIS A 165 -31.53 -2.19 33.14
C HIS A 165 -31.75 -3.56 32.49
N ILE A 166 -32.15 -3.60 31.22
CA ILE A 166 -32.28 -4.84 30.43
C ILE A 166 -30.94 -5.58 30.30
N LEU A 167 -29.84 -4.86 30.07
CA LEU A 167 -28.51 -5.47 30.00
C LEU A 167 -28.02 -5.90 31.39
N SER A 168 -28.21 -5.09 32.43
CA SER A 168 -27.66 -5.39 33.76
C SER A 168 -28.40 -6.54 34.46
N GLU A 169 -29.73 -6.49 34.50
CA GLU A 169 -30.57 -7.44 35.23
C GLU A 169 -30.98 -8.62 34.35
N TRP A 170 -31.39 -8.34 33.12
CA TRP A 170 -32.07 -9.31 32.25
C TRP A 170 -31.15 -9.98 31.22
N LYS A 171 -29.85 -9.66 31.26
CA LYS A 171 -28.77 -10.33 30.54
C LYS A 171 -28.98 -10.35 29.01
N LEU A 172 -29.56 -9.28 28.46
CA LEU A 172 -29.84 -9.20 27.01
C LEU A 172 -28.58 -9.46 26.18
N GLN A 173 -28.76 -10.28 25.14
CA GLN A 173 -27.74 -10.65 24.16
C GLN A 173 -28.43 -11.16 22.89
N PRO A 174 -27.81 -11.00 21.71
CA PRO A 174 -28.26 -11.65 20.49
C PRO A 174 -28.19 -13.17 20.62
N LEU A 175 -29.16 -13.87 20.04
CA LEU A 175 -29.27 -15.33 20.11
C LEU A 175 -28.46 -16.03 19.01
N GLY A 176 -28.04 -15.30 17.99
CA GLY A 176 -27.09 -15.72 16.97
C GLY A 176 -27.10 -14.84 15.73
N VAL A 177 -26.35 -15.21 14.69
CA VAL A 177 -26.17 -14.38 13.47
C VAL A 177 -27.48 -14.07 12.72
N LYS A 178 -28.51 -14.91 12.87
CA LYS A 178 -29.83 -14.71 12.23
C LYS A 178 -30.79 -13.84 13.03
N ASP A 179 -30.42 -13.49 14.24
CA ASP A 179 -31.19 -12.62 15.10
C ASP A 179 -31.20 -11.20 14.51
N PRO A 180 -32.36 -10.56 14.30
CA PRO A 180 -32.46 -9.17 13.86
C PRO A 180 -31.71 -8.20 14.79
N LEU A 181 -31.54 -8.56 16.06
CA LEU A 181 -30.77 -7.79 17.02
C LEU A 181 -29.27 -7.81 16.70
N ALA A 182 -28.71 -8.93 16.23
CA ALA A 182 -27.27 -9.13 16.07
C ALA A 182 -26.52 -8.04 15.28
N PRO A 183 -26.96 -7.62 14.07
CA PRO A 183 -26.21 -6.62 13.29
C PRO A 183 -26.17 -5.26 13.98
N ASP A 184 -27.28 -4.83 14.57
CA ASP A 184 -27.38 -3.51 15.21
C ASP A 184 -26.77 -3.54 16.62
N PHE A 185 -26.77 -4.68 17.30
CA PHE A 185 -26.28 -4.81 18.67
C PHE A 185 -24.80 -4.43 18.79
N ALA A 186 -23.94 -4.98 17.93
CA ALA A 186 -22.51 -4.68 17.94
C ALA A 186 -22.23 -3.20 17.65
N LEU A 187 -22.88 -2.66 16.62
CA LEU A 187 -22.69 -1.28 16.16
C LEU A 187 -23.20 -0.27 17.19
N THR A 188 -24.39 -0.49 17.74
CA THR A 188 -24.98 0.43 18.73
C THR A 188 -24.23 0.41 20.05
N LEU A 189 -23.78 -0.76 20.51
CA LEU A 189 -22.94 -0.85 21.71
C LEU A 189 -21.53 -0.27 21.49
N ALA A 190 -20.99 -0.33 20.27
CA ALA A 190 -19.73 0.35 19.96
C ALA A 190 -19.82 1.87 20.16
N SER A 191 -21.00 2.45 19.98
CA SER A 191 -21.27 3.87 20.24
C SER A 191 -21.70 4.16 21.69
N GLU A 192 -21.87 3.15 22.55
CA GLU A 192 -22.23 3.25 23.97
C GLU A 192 -21.41 2.29 24.84
N PRO A 193 -20.15 2.66 25.15
CA PRO A 193 -19.22 1.75 25.81
C PRO A 193 -19.65 1.29 27.21
N ASP A 194 -20.40 2.13 27.94
CA ASP A 194 -20.96 1.77 29.25
C ASP A 194 -21.88 0.55 29.15
N LEU A 195 -22.72 0.50 28.11
CA LEU A 195 -23.64 -0.61 27.86
C LEU A 195 -22.88 -1.82 27.34
N LEU A 196 -21.79 -1.60 26.61
CA LEU A 196 -20.93 -2.66 26.12
C LEU A 196 -20.26 -3.45 27.24
N VAL A 197 -19.79 -2.77 28.30
CA VAL A 197 -19.27 -3.43 29.51
C VAL A 197 -20.32 -4.36 30.13
N LEU A 198 -21.57 -3.90 30.23
CA LEU A 198 -22.67 -4.73 30.73
C LEU A 198 -22.91 -5.95 29.83
N ALA A 199 -22.88 -5.77 28.51
CA ALA A 199 -23.01 -6.87 27.56
C ALA A 199 -21.87 -7.89 27.69
N PHE A 200 -20.61 -7.46 27.84
CA PHE A 200 -19.47 -8.34 28.07
C PHE A 200 -19.61 -9.16 29.35
N ARG A 201 -20.07 -8.53 30.45
CA ARG A 201 -20.36 -9.23 31.71
C ARG A 201 -21.45 -10.29 31.56
N ASN A 202 -22.30 -10.17 30.54
CA ASN A 202 -23.33 -11.17 30.20
C ASN A 202 -22.81 -12.30 29.29
N GLY A 203 -21.54 -12.25 28.86
CA GLY A 203 -20.93 -13.23 27.98
C GLY A 203 -20.98 -12.86 26.49
N TYR A 204 -21.37 -11.64 26.14
CA TYR A 204 -21.32 -11.16 24.77
C TYR A 204 -19.88 -11.08 24.27
N ARG A 205 -19.65 -11.50 23.02
CA ARG A 205 -18.35 -11.43 22.36
C ARG A 205 -18.46 -10.60 21.11
N ILE A 206 -17.65 -9.54 21.05
CA ILE A 206 -17.55 -8.69 19.87
C ILE A 206 -16.75 -9.40 18.79
N ASP A 207 -17.26 -9.39 17.57
CA ASP A 207 -16.50 -9.82 16.40
C ASP A 207 -15.23 -8.95 16.27
N PRO A 208 -14.04 -9.56 16.12
CA PRO A 208 -12.78 -8.83 15.96
C PRO A 208 -12.81 -7.74 14.88
N THR A 209 -13.68 -7.85 13.88
CA THR A 209 -13.88 -6.84 12.83
C THR A 209 -14.40 -5.51 13.37
N TYR A 210 -15.24 -5.50 14.41
CA TYR A 210 -15.77 -4.29 15.03
C TYR A 210 -14.91 -3.76 16.19
N ARG A 211 -13.90 -4.52 16.62
CA ARG A 211 -13.04 -4.15 17.76
C ARG A 211 -12.39 -2.79 17.59
N ASP A 212 -11.71 -2.58 16.47
CA ASP A 212 -10.98 -1.34 16.21
C ASP A 212 -11.95 -0.16 16.08
N PHE A 213 -13.12 -0.39 15.47
CA PHE A 213 -14.19 0.61 15.38
C PHE A 213 -14.68 1.05 16.77
N VAL A 214 -14.91 0.12 17.70
CA VAL A 214 -15.33 0.45 19.08
C VAL A 214 -14.30 1.36 19.75
N PHE A 215 -13.01 0.98 19.73
CA PHE A 215 -11.96 1.80 20.34
C PHE A 215 -11.85 3.19 19.69
N ARG A 216 -11.96 3.29 18.35
CA ARG A 216 -12.02 4.59 17.65
C ARG A 216 -13.16 5.45 18.14
N GLN A 217 -14.37 4.89 18.25
CA GLN A 217 -15.54 5.64 18.75
C GLN A 217 -15.35 6.11 20.19
N MET A 218 -14.73 5.28 21.05
CA MET A 218 -14.41 5.67 22.43
C MET A 218 -13.46 6.87 22.50
N PHE A 219 -12.35 6.82 21.76
CA PHE A 219 -11.39 7.93 21.72
C PHE A 219 -11.98 9.16 21.00
N TYR A 220 -12.77 8.96 19.94
CA TYR A 220 -13.45 10.04 19.25
C TYR A 220 -14.45 10.77 20.15
N ALA A 221 -15.22 10.02 20.96
CA ALA A 221 -16.18 10.62 21.88
C ALA A 221 -15.51 11.53 22.93
N MET A 222 -14.23 11.29 23.26
CA MET A 222 -13.43 12.16 24.15
C MET A 222 -13.10 13.53 23.54
N LYS A 223 -13.21 13.65 22.22
CA LYS A 223 -12.95 14.91 21.52
C LYS A 223 -13.97 15.97 21.92
N GLY A 224 -13.48 17.13 22.35
CA GLY A 224 -14.34 18.27 22.72
C GLY A 224 -15.01 18.15 24.09
N CYS A 225 -14.74 17.09 24.86
CA CYS A 225 -15.05 17.12 26.28
C CYS A 225 -14.24 18.24 26.93
N LYS A 226 -14.94 19.25 27.44
CA LYS A 226 -14.37 20.18 28.43
C LYS A 226 -13.90 19.34 29.63
N SER A 227 -12.98 19.87 30.42
CA SER A 227 -12.40 19.23 31.61
C SER A 227 -13.40 18.97 32.75
N ASP A 228 -14.62 18.54 32.44
CA ASP A 228 -15.51 17.90 33.40
C ASP A 228 -14.89 16.54 33.77
N SER A 229 -14.08 16.57 34.83
CA SER A 229 -13.31 15.44 35.36
C SER A 229 -14.15 14.16 35.43
N VAL A 230 -15.41 14.27 35.86
CA VAL A 230 -16.28 13.12 36.11
C VAL A 230 -16.63 12.33 34.84
N ALA A 231 -16.96 13.00 33.74
CA ALA A 231 -17.33 12.31 32.49
C ALA A 231 -16.11 11.65 31.84
N GLN A 232 -14.95 12.31 31.95
CA GLN A 232 -13.68 11.79 31.46
C GLN A 232 -13.21 10.60 32.30
N GLU A 233 -13.20 10.71 33.63
CA GLU A 233 -12.88 9.63 34.57
C GLU A 233 -13.75 8.41 34.32
N LYS A 234 -15.06 8.61 34.14
CA LYS A 234 -15.96 7.52 33.83
C LYS A 234 -15.58 6.81 32.53
N ARG A 235 -15.27 7.53 31.46
CA ARG A 235 -14.85 6.93 30.18
C ARG A 235 -13.50 6.24 30.27
N MET A 236 -12.58 6.78 31.07
CA MET A 236 -11.30 6.14 31.38
C MET A 236 -11.52 4.83 32.13
N ALA A 237 -12.37 4.83 33.15
CA ALA A 237 -12.75 3.61 33.87
C ALA A 237 -13.37 2.58 32.92
N THR A 238 -14.24 3.00 32.00
CA THR A 238 -14.82 2.11 30.98
C THR A 238 -13.76 1.57 30.01
N LEU A 239 -12.80 2.38 29.55
CA LEU A 239 -11.69 1.93 28.71
C LEU A 239 -10.80 0.91 29.44
N SER A 240 -10.41 1.22 30.67
CA SER A 240 -9.58 0.35 31.49
C SER A 240 -10.30 -0.96 31.79
N GLU A 241 -11.59 -0.92 32.12
CA GLU A 241 -12.39 -2.13 32.31
C GLU A 241 -12.45 -2.96 31.03
N LEU A 242 -12.71 -2.34 29.87
CA LEU A 242 -12.72 -3.05 28.59
C LEU A 242 -11.36 -3.67 28.22
N CYS A 243 -10.24 -3.04 28.60
CA CYS A 243 -8.90 -3.61 28.42
C CYS A 243 -8.61 -4.74 29.42
N GLN A 244 -9.19 -4.68 30.63
CA GLN A 244 -9.06 -5.70 31.69
C GLN A 244 -9.99 -6.91 31.50
N LEU A 245 -11.07 -6.78 30.75
CA LEU A 245 -11.93 -7.89 30.34
C LEU A 245 -11.15 -8.77 29.34
N GLN A 246 -10.24 -9.58 29.88
CA GLN A 246 -9.22 -10.41 29.23
C GLN A 246 -9.79 -11.58 28.39
N ASP A 247 -10.73 -11.32 27.47
CA ASP A 247 -10.93 -12.22 26.33
C ASP A 247 -9.83 -11.94 25.29
N SER A 248 -9.15 -12.98 24.81
CA SER A 248 -8.01 -12.87 23.89
C SER A 248 -8.29 -12.03 22.63
N SER A 249 -9.57 -11.88 22.24
CA SER A 249 -10.02 -11.21 21.02
C SER A 249 -10.26 -9.69 21.15
N PHE A 250 -10.55 -9.15 22.33
CA PHE A 250 -10.90 -7.73 22.50
C PHE A 250 -9.76 -6.97 23.20
N PHE A 251 -9.04 -6.15 22.44
CA PHE A 251 -7.89 -5.38 22.91
C PHE A 251 -7.64 -4.18 22.00
N LEU A 252 -7.04 -3.12 22.53
CA LEU A 252 -6.65 -1.97 21.72
C LEU A 252 -5.57 -2.38 20.72
N SER A 253 -5.79 -2.16 19.42
CA SER A 253 -4.81 -2.48 18.39
C SER A 253 -3.74 -1.39 18.26
N ARG A 254 -2.53 -1.77 17.79
CA ARG A 254 -1.46 -0.79 17.50
C ARG A 254 -1.90 0.24 16.46
N THR A 255 -2.79 -0.14 15.54
CA THR A 255 -3.32 0.74 14.49
C THR A 255 -4.17 1.85 15.09
N VAL A 256 -5.17 1.52 15.91
CA VAL A 256 -6.01 2.53 16.56
C VAL A 256 -5.19 3.40 17.50
N ALA A 257 -4.25 2.81 18.25
CA ALA A 257 -3.35 3.59 19.08
C ALA A 257 -2.49 4.57 18.26
N ALA A 258 -1.97 4.17 17.09
CA ALA A 258 -1.24 5.07 16.21
C ALA A 258 -2.11 6.21 15.66
N GLU A 259 -3.39 5.94 15.34
CA GLU A 259 -4.35 6.98 14.94
C GLU A 259 -4.54 8.00 16.07
N VAL A 260 -4.76 7.55 17.31
CA VAL A 260 -4.88 8.42 18.50
C VAL A 260 -3.60 9.22 18.75
N LEU A 261 -2.42 8.61 18.58
CA LEU A 261 -1.14 9.31 18.69
C LEU A 261 -1.00 10.43 17.63
N MET A 262 -1.46 10.20 16.40
CA MET A 262 -1.47 11.22 15.34
C MET A 262 -2.53 12.31 15.56
N GLU A 263 -3.53 12.06 16.40
CA GLU A 263 -4.56 13.04 16.77
C GLU A 263 -4.22 13.85 18.04
N CYS A 264 -3.04 13.66 18.64
CA CYS A 264 -2.69 14.20 19.96
C CYS A 264 -2.82 15.73 20.09
N ILE A 265 -2.71 16.47 18.99
CA ILE A 265 -2.93 17.92 18.96
C ILE A 265 -4.42 18.28 19.03
N THR A 266 -5.26 17.52 18.33
CA THR A 266 -6.71 17.80 18.23
C THR A 266 -7.54 17.11 19.31
N ASN A 267 -7.00 16.09 19.96
CA ASN A 267 -7.67 15.28 20.97
C ASN A 267 -6.69 14.91 22.10
N MET A 268 -6.26 15.91 22.88
CA MET A 268 -5.30 15.71 23.98
C MET A 268 -5.83 14.74 25.03
N VAL A 269 -7.13 14.75 25.30
CA VAL A 269 -7.77 13.85 26.28
C VAL A 269 -7.58 12.37 25.88
N ALA A 270 -7.80 12.04 24.61
CA ALA A 270 -7.56 10.68 24.10
C ALA A 270 -6.08 10.28 24.13
N TYR A 271 -5.18 11.24 23.87
CA TYR A 271 -3.75 11.03 23.97
C TYR A 271 -3.30 10.72 25.40
N ASP A 272 -3.76 11.50 26.38
CA ASP A 272 -3.44 11.30 27.80
C ASP A 272 -4.04 9.98 28.30
N ALA A 273 -5.26 9.65 27.87
CA ALA A 273 -5.91 8.37 28.10
C ALA A 273 -5.05 7.19 27.62
N LEU A 274 -4.56 7.26 26.38
CA LEU A 274 -3.70 6.22 25.80
C LEU A 274 -2.38 6.08 26.57
N ASN A 275 -1.77 7.19 27.00
CA ASN A 275 -0.56 7.15 27.81
C ASN A 275 -0.81 6.52 29.19
N ALA A 276 -1.94 6.83 29.83
CA ALA A 276 -2.31 6.21 31.10
C ALA A 276 -2.43 4.68 30.95
N LEU A 277 -3.14 4.21 29.93
CA LEU A 277 -3.27 2.78 29.62
C LEU A 277 -1.91 2.11 29.38
N GLY A 278 -0.99 2.81 28.68
CA GLY A 278 0.38 2.35 28.45
C GLY A 278 1.19 2.23 29.73
N ASN A 279 1.14 3.26 30.59
CA ASN A 279 1.87 3.32 31.86
C ASN A 279 1.34 2.28 32.87
N GLU A 280 0.05 1.98 32.84
CA GLU A 280 -0.58 0.95 33.68
C GLU A 280 -0.35 -0.48 33.14
N GLY A 281 0.31 -0.65 31.99
CA GLY A 281 0.56 -1.96 31.39
C GLY A 281 -0.70 -2.66 30.86
N GLN A 282 -1.76 -1.92 30.55
CA GLN A 282 -3.03 -2.46 30.05
C GLN A 282 -3.04 -2.73 28.54
N LEU A 283 -2.00 -2.28 27.83
CA LEU A 283 -1.83 -2.49 26.40
C LEU A 283 -1.10 -3.81 26.11
N LYS A 284 -1.50 -4.52 25.06
CA LYS A 284 -0.81 -5.74 24.58
C LYS A 284 0.50 -5.47 23.83
N PHE A 285 0.94 -4.21 23.79
CA PHE A 285 2.16 -3.78 23.11
C PHE A 285 2.78 -2.62 23.89
N ASP A 286 4.09 -2.43 23.73
CA ASP A 286 4.77 -1.28 24.30
C ASP A 286 4.44 0.00 23.52
N LEU A 287 3.86 0.98 24.22
CA LEU A 287 3.46 2.25 23.66
C LEU A 287 4.68 3.10 23.25
N LEU A 288 5.79 3.00 23.98
CA LEU A 288 7.01 3.74 23.65
C LEU A 288 7.58 3.28 22.30
N THR A 289 7.73 1.97 22.12
CA THR A 289 8.11 1.36 20.84
C THR A 289 7.16 1.78 19.72
N LEU A 290 5.85 1.84 19.98
CA LEU A 290 4.88 2.30 18.97
C LEU A 290 5.11 3.77 18.56
N LYS A 291 5.36 4.68 19.52
CA LYS A 291 5.66 6.10 19.22
C LYS A 291 6.90 6.22 18.33
N VAL A 292 7.95 5.46 18.65
CA VAL A 292 9.20 5.43 17.88
C VAL A 292 8.97 4.90 16.47
N ASP A 293 8.34 3.74 16.34
CA ASP A 293 8.02 3.13 15.05
C ASP A 293 7.16 4.06 14.19
N LEU A 294 6.22 4.74 14.82
CA LEU A 294 5.35 5.71 14.16
C LEU A 294 6.18 6.87 13.60
N ILE A 295 7.06 7.50 14.39
CA ILE A 295 7.93 8.59 13.90
C ILE A 295 8.85 8.09 12.77
N LYS A 296 9.49 6.93 12.94
CA LYS A 296 10.36 6.30 11.92
C LYS A 296 9.63 6.04 10.61
N SER A 297 8.34 5.70 10.66
CA SER A 297 7.52 5.47 9.46
C SER A 297 7.47 6.71 8.55
N PHE A 298 7.65 7.92 9.10
CA PHE A 298 7.64 9.16 8.34
C PHE A 298 8.96 9.49 7.63
N ALA A 299 10.06 8.77 7.93
CA ALA A 299 11.38 9.05 7.32
C ALA A 299 11.37 9.03 5.77
N VAL A 300 10.37 8.34 5.19
CA VAL A 300 10.26 8.05 3.75
C VAL A 300 8.97 8.57 3.14
N THR A 301 8.09 9.21 3.93
CA THR A 301 6.78 9.68 3.48
C THR A 301 6.77 11.19 3.30
N ARG A 302 6.03 11.68 2.30
CA ARG A 302 5.92 13.12 2.04
C ARG A 302 5.16 13.86 3.14
N SER A 303 4.37 13.15 3.94
CA SER A 303 3.63 13.74 5.07
C SER A 303 4.51 14.46 6.09
N VAL A 304 5.84 14.25 6.10
CA VAL A 304 6.78 15.08 6.90
C VAL A 304 6.76 16.56 6.53
N THR A 305 6.27 16.93 5.34
CA THR A 305 6.14 18.34 4.94
C THR A 305 4.75 18.91 5.22
N ASP A 306 3.80 18.10 5.67
CA ASP A 306 2.42 18.53 5.91
C ASP A 306 2.25 19.06 7.34
N SER A 307 1.71 20.27 7.48
CA SER A 307 1.48 20.90 8.79
C SER A 307 0.59 20.04 9.70
N THR A 308 -0.34 19.28 9.13
CA THR A 308 -1.24 18.40 9.90
C THR A 308 -0.50 17.24 10.57
N SER A 309 0.57 16.73 9.95
CA SER A 309 1.35 15.59 10.45
C SER A 309 2.54 16.03 11.29
N THR A 310 3.16 17.16 10.96
CA THR A 310 4.36 17.66 11.68
C THR A 310 4.08 18.01 13.14
N ALA A 311 2.97 18.67 13.45
CA ALA A 311 2.66 19.07 14.83
C ALA A 311 2.48 17.85 15.77
N PRO A 312 1.73 16.80 15.42
CA PRO A 312 1.68 15.56 16.19
C PRO A 312 3.06 14.90 16.36
N ILE A 313 3.86 14.78 15.29
CA ILE A 313 5.19 14.15 15.38
C ILE A 313 6.11 14.91 16.32
N CYS A 314 6.14 16.24 16.24
CA CYS A 314 6.87 17.10 17.16
C CYS A 314 6.44 16.86 18.62
N ARG A 315 5.13 16.78 18.88
CA ARG A 315 4.59 16.51 20.22
C ARG A 315 5.00 15.13 20.73
N LEU A 316 4.91 14.09 19.89
CA LEU A 316 5.34 12.73 20.25
C LEU A 316 6.82 12.71 20.61
N PHE A 317 7.68 13.34 19.79
CA PHE A 317 9.11 13.47 20.03
C PHE A 317 9.43 14.11 21.38
N MET A 318 8.75 15.21 21.74
CA MET A 318 8.94 15.89 23.04
C MET A 318 8.58 15.01 24.24
N THR A 319 7.79 13.94 24.04
CA THR A 319 7.44 12.99 25.12
C THR A 319 8.32 11.74 25.16
N LEU A 320 9.28 11.60 24.25
CA LEU A 320 10.19 10.46 24.26
C LEU A 320 11.26 10.61 25.36
N PRO A 321 11.69 9.52 25.99
CA PRO A 321 12.91 9.49 26.80
C PRO A 321 14.15 9.90 25.98
N LEU A 322 15.16 10.44 26.65
CA LEU A 322 16.35 11.01 26.00
C LEU A 322 17.15 10.00 25.16
N ASP A 323 17.29 8.77 25.63
CA ASP A 323 17.97 7.68 24.94
C ASP A 323 17.27 7.33 23.61
N VAL A 324 15.95 7.32 23.63
CA VAL A 324 15.10 7.00 22.48
C VAL A 324 14.94 8.18 21.52
N ALA A 325 14.85 9.40 22.05
CA ALA A 325 14.82 10.63 21.25
C ALA A 325 16.08 10.79 20.40
N ASN A 326 17.21 10.22 20.84
CA ASN A 326 18.47 10.23 20.12
C ASN A 326 18.66 9.07 19.13
N ASP A 327 17.62 8.25 18.89
CA ASP A 327 17.64 7.27 17.80
C ASP A 327 17.90 7.97 16.44
N PRO A 328 18.85 7.49 15.63
CA PRO A 328 19.25 8.17 14.39
C PRO A 328 18.10 8.41 13.40
N GLU A 329 17.14 7.48 13.30
CA GLU A 329 16.02 7.63 12.37
C GLU A 329 14.97 8.60 12.90
N VAL A 330 14.72 8.60 14.22
CA VAL A 330 13.83 9.58 14.88
C VAL A 330 14.38 10.98 14.69
N ARG A 331 15.68 11.18 14.98
CA ARG A 331 16.39 12.44 14.78
C ARG A 331 16.29 12.91 13.33
N HIS A 332 16.56 12.02 12.36
CA HIS A 332 16.44 12.35 10.94
C HIS A 332 15.05 12.85 10.56
N VAL A 333 13.97 12.21 11.04
CA VAL A 333 12.60 12.67 10.77
C VAL A 333 12.36 14.06 11.35
N VAL A 334 12.77 14.31 12.60
CA VAL A 334 12.60 15.61 13.26
C VAL A 334 13.37 16.70 12.55
N LEU A 335 14.63 16.45 12.17
CA LEU A 335 15.44 17.39 11.40
C LEU A 335 14.79 17.71 10.05
N VAL A 336 14.33 16.69 9.32
CA VAL A 336 13.63 16.87 8.04
C VAL A 336 12.36 17.69 8.23
N ILE A 337 11.56 17.44 9.26
CA ILE A 337 10.35 18.22 9.57
C ILE A 337 10.73 19.69 9.78
N VAL A 338 11.66 19.98 10.69
CA VAL A 338 12.05 21.35 11.02
C VAL A 338 12.54 22.08 9.77
N PHE A 339 13.47 21.49 9.03
CA PHE A 339 14.04 22.14 7.84
C PHE A 339 13.12 22.17 6.62
N ALA A 340 12.13 21.27 6.52
CA ALA A 340 11.13 21.32 5.47
C ALA A 340 10.09 22.41 5.74
N THR A 341 9.75 22.67 7.00
CA THR A 341 8.73 23.66 7.39
C THR A 341 9.28 25.07 7.61
N THR A 342 10.61 25.25 7.70
CA THR A 342 11.23 26.55 7.97
C THR A 342 11.98 27.10 6.76
N SER A 343 11.86 28.40 6.52
CA SER A 343 12.48 29.09 5.38
C SER A 343 13.83 29.72 5.70
N THR A 344 14.14 29.96 6.98
CA THR A 344 15.36 30.63 7.45
C THR A 344 16.06 29.81 8.54
N ALA A 345 17.37 30.04 8.72
CA ALA A 345 18.15 29.39 9.77
C ALA A 345 17.68 29.78 11.18
N ALA A 346 17.28 31.05 11.37
CA ALA A 346 16.77 31.54 12.65
C ALA A 346 15.44 30.88 13.03
N ALA A 347 14.51 30.73 12.07
CA ALA A 347 13.25 30.02 12.31
C ALA A 347 13.48 28.52 12.60
N ALA A 348 14.43 27.88 11.93
CA ALA A 348 14.83 26.51 12.24
C ALA A 348 15.37 26.40 13.67
N HIS A 349 16.23 27.34 14.08
CA HIS A 349 16.79 27.39 15.43
C HIS A 349 15.71 27.59 16.50
N GLU A 350 14.83 28.57 16.34
CA GLU A 350 13.68 28.80 17.23
C GLU A 350 12.83 27.53 17.36
N ARG A 351 12.56 26.85 16.24
CA ARG A 351 11.79 25.61 16.25
C ARG A 351 12.49 24.47 17.00
N PHE A 352 13.82 24.39 16.95
CA PHE A 352 14.56 23.42 17.76
C PHE A 352 14.51 23.75 19.25
N LEU A 353 14.53 25.04 19.62
CA LEU A 353 14.34 25.47 21.01
C LEU A 353 12.95 25.10 21.53
N ASP A 354 11.90 25.30 20.72
CA ASP A 354 10.53 24.87 21.05
C ASP A 354 10.42 23.37 21.34
N LEU A 355 11.25 22.55 20.67
CA LEU A 355 11.31 21.10 20.85
C LEU A 355 12.18 20.67 22.03
N GLY A 356 12.75 21.60 22.80
CA GLY A 356 13.66 21.31 23.90
C GLY A 356 15.07 20.88 23.46
N CYS A 357 15.44 21.09 22.19
CA CYS A 357 16.74 20.75 21.66
C CYS A 357 17.78 21.86 21.92
N ILE A 358 17.97 22.22 23.19
CA ILE A 358 18.80 23.36 23.63
C ILE A 358 20.31 23.10 23.43
N GLY A 359 20.74 21.83 23.52
CA GLY A 359 22.15 21.40 23.38
C GLY A 359 22.68 21.37 21.95
N LEU A 360 22.01 22.02 21.01
CA LEU A 360 22.51 22.22 19.64
C LEU A 360 23.57 23.33 19.57
N ILE A 361 23.82 24.03 20.68
CA ILE A 361 24.90 24.98 20.87
C ILE A 361 25.95 24.28 21.76
N PHE A 362 27.20 24.21 21.30
CA PHE A 362 28.31 23.77 22.16
C PHE A 362 28.34 24.60 23.45
N ASP A 363 28.55 23.97 24.61
CA ASP A 363 28.72 24.54 25.98
C ASP A 363 27.54 24.68 26.96
N THR A 364 26.32 24.23 26.67
CA THR A 364 25.28 24.18 27.73
C THR A 364 25.28 22.83 28.44
N THR A 365 25.61 22.82 29.73
CA THR A 365 25.60 21.65 30.63
C THR A 365 24.20 21.15 31.00
N ASP A 366 23.16 21.79 30.46
CA ASP A 366 21.78 21.42 30.74
C ASP A 366 21.32 20.26 29.85
N ALA A 367 20.48 19.38 30.40
CA ALA A 367 20.01 18.15 29.76
C ALA A 367 19.19 18.43 28.49
N ALA A 368 19.86 18.61 27.36
CA ALA A 368 19.24 18.78 26.06
C ALA A 368 18.50 17.52 25.64
N HIS A 369 17.29 17.67 25.07
CA HIS A 369 16.47 16.55 24.60
C HIS A 369 17.07 15.82 23.39
N MET A 370 18.09 16.39 22.76
CA MET A 370 18.73 15.89 21.55
C MET A 370 20.23 16.27 21.55
N ASN A 371 21.11 15.31 21.24
CA ASN A 371 22.54 15.55 21.06
C ASN A 371 22.82 16.56 19.94
N PRO A 372 23.98 17.24 19.95
CA PRO A 372 24.39 18.14 18.87
C PRO A 372 24.19 17.53 17.48
N VAL A 373 23.77 18.35 16.51
CA VAL A 373 23.62 17.89 15.12
C VAL A 373 25.00 17.66 14.53
N THR A 374 25.17 16.52 13.87
CA THR A 374 26.42 16.11 13.23
C THR A 374 26.43 16.48 11.73
N PRO A 375 27.61 16.60 11.11
CA PRO A 375 27.71 16.82 9.66
C PRO A 375 27.01 15.74 8.83
N ALA A 376 27.09 14.47 9.26
CA ALA A 376 26.45 13.34 8.58
C ALA A 376 24.92 13.47 8.55
N GLU A 377 24.31 13.92 9.64
CA GLU A 377 22.86 14.14 9.70
C GLU A 377 22.40 15.28 8.77
N ILE A 378 23.19 16.36 8.67
CA ILE A 378 22.88 17.44 7.73
C ILE A 378 22.96 16.95 6.29
N ILE A 379 23.93 16.08 5.96
CA ILE A 379 24.04 15.46 4.63
C ILE A 379 22.79 14.62 4.34
N ASP A 380 22.32 13.84 5.31
CA ASP A 380 21.11 13.01 5.19
C ASP A 380 19.84 13.85 5.00
N VAL A 381 19.71 14.92 5.78
CA VAL A 381 18.60 15.88 5.65
C VAL A 381 18.63 16.55 4.28
N LEU A 382 19.79 17.05 3.84
CA LEU A 382 19.92 17.68 2.51
C LEU A 382 19.68 16.68 1.39
N ALA A 383 20.06 15.42 1.56
CA ALA A 383 19.75 14.34 0.63
C ALA A 383 18.28 13.93 0.67
N ASN A 384 17.51 14.21 1.73
CA ASN A 384 16.11 13.79 1.82
C ASN A 384 15.26 14.35 0.65
N PRO A 385 14.50 13.53 -0.10
CA PRO A 385 13.73 13.94 -1.28
C PRO A 385 12.78 15.13 -1.09
N PHE A 386 12.34 15.38 0.15
CA PHE A 386 11.37 16.42 0.47
C PHE A 386 12.02 17.79 0.73
N ILE A 387 13.34 17.83 0.94
CA ILE A 387 14.09 19.08 1.08
C ILE A 387 14.44 19.63 -0.29
N THR A 388 14.03 20.87 -0.57
CA THR A 388 14.24 21.53 -1.88
C THR A 388 15.23 22.68 -1.83
N THR A 389 15.54 23.19 -0.64
CA THR A 389 16.43 24.32 -0.37
C THR A 389 17.57 23.89 0.54
N HIS A 390 18.78 24.37 0.29
CA HIS A 390 19.95 24.11 1.14
C HIS A 390 20.35 25.35 1.97
N GLN A 391 19.88 26.55 1.61
CA GLN A 391 20.43 27.80 2.14
C GLN A 391 20.18 27.96 3.64
N SER A 392 18.96 27.70 4.10
CA SER A 392 18.58 27.75 5.52
C SER A 392 19.36 26.71 6.33
N ILE A 393 19.52 25.50 5.81
CA ILE A 393 20.23 24.40 6.48
C ILE A 393 21.73 24.71 6.61
N ILE A 394 22.37 25.21 5.55
CA ILE A 394 23.80 25.55 5.58
C ILE A 394 24.05 26.79 6.45
N ALA A 395 23.16 27.79 6.40
CA ALA A 395 23.22 28.92 7.32
C ALA A 395 23.02 28.46 8.77
N TYR A 396 22.15 27.49 9.01
CA TYR A 396 21.99 26.89 10.33
C TYR A 396 23.26 26.19 10.81
N ALA A 397 23.85 25.35 9.95
CA ALA A 397 25.10 24.66 10.23
C ALA A 397 26.24 25.63 10.58
N ARG A 398 26.31 26.78 9.88
CA ARG A 398 27.33 27.80 10.12
C ARG A 398 27.09 28.61 11.39
N PHE A 399 25.88 29.14 11.58
CA PHE A 399 25.63 30.14 12.62
C PHE A 399 25.21 29.54 13.95
N PHE A 400 24.51 28.41 13.94
CA PHE A 400 23.96 27.79 15.16
C PHE A 400 24.69 26.52 15.54
N ALA A 401 24.97 25.61 14.60
CA ALA A 401 25.78 24.42 14.86
C ALA A 401 27.30 24.69 14.87
N GLN A 402 27.71 25.93 14.52
CA GLN A 402 29.09 26.41 14.53
C GLN A 402 30.09 25.54 13.77
N PHE A 403 29.67 24.90 12.67
CA PHE A 403 30.59 24.17 11.81
C PHE A 403 31.57 25.14 11.16
N ASP A 404 32.85 24.80 11.19
CA ASP A 404 33.90 25.56 10.54
C ASP A 404 33.76 25.50 9.01
N GLN A 405 34.40 26.44 8.32
CA GLN A 405 34.25 26.58 6.88
C GLN A 405 34.79 25.38 6.10
N ALA A 406 35.78 24.64 6.63
CA ALA A 406 36.28 23.43 5.98
C ALA A 406 35.24 22.30 6.08
N THR A 407 34.66 22.06 7.27
CA THR A 407 33.58 21.08 7.45
C THR A 407 32.37 21.41 6.57
N ILE A 408 31.98 22.68 6.44
CA ILE A 408 30.89 23.09 5.53
C ILE A 408 31.23 22.74 4.08
N SER A 409 32.47 22.93 3.64
CA SER A 409 32.90 22.58 2.29
C SER A 409 32.78 21.08 2.04
N THR A 410 33.32 20.26 2.94
CA THR A 410 33.24 18.79 2.86
C THR A 410 31.79 18.31 2.88
N LEU A 411 30.96 18.87 3.76
CA LEU A 411 29.53 18.57 3.83
C LEU A 411 28.81 18.85 2.51
N LEU A 412 29.12 19.97 1.84
CA LEU A 412 28.54 20.34 0.55
C LEU A 412 28.99 19.41 -0.58
N GLU A 413 30.25 18.99 -0.58
CA GLU A 413 30.80 18.00 -1.51
C GLU A 413 30.11 16.64 -1.36
N GLU A 414 30.05 16.12 -0.14
CA GLU A 414 29.38 14.85 0.17
C GLU A 414 27.88 14.90 -0.12
N THR A 415 27.21 16.01 0.23
CA THR A 415 25.80 16.24 -0.10
C THR A 415 25.58 16.22 -1.61
N ALA A 416 26.45 16.88 -2.39
CA ALA A 416 26.33 16.90 -3.84
C ALA A 416 26.48 15.48 -4.41
N VAL A 417 27.46 14.70 -3.95
CA VAL A 417 27.65 13.30 -4.37
C VAL A 417 26.46 12.43 -3.98
N LYS A 418 25.93 12.57 -2.76
CA LYS A 418 24.77 11.80 -2.28
C LYS A 418 23.50 12.15 -3.05
N CYS A 419 23.32 13.42 -3.41
CA CYS A 419 22.18 13.87 -4.23
C CYS A 419 22.16 13.22 -5.63
N LEU A 420 23.30 12.77 -6.18
CA LEU A 420 23.34 12.05 -7.45
C LEU A 420 22.61 10.69 -7.40
N GLN A 421 22.49 10.10 -6.21
CA GLN A 421 21.76 8.84 -6.02
C GLN A 421 20.25 9.02 -6.18
N LEU A 422 19.73 10.25 -6.15
CA LEU A 422 18.31 10.55 -6.12
C LEU A 422 17.85 11.30 -7.38
N SER A 423 16.82 10.78 -8.03
CA SER A 423 16.35 11.33 -9.31
C SER A 423 15.74 12.75 -9.19
N CYS A 424 15.29 13.15 -7.99
CA CYS A 424 14.56 14.39 -7.75
C CYS A 424 15.44 15.59 -7.33
N LYS A 425 16.76 15.41 -7.20
CA LYS A 425 17.67 16.43 -6.64
C LYS A 425 18.35 17.36 -7.64
N GLY A 426 17.99 17.28 -8.93
CA GLY A 426 18.61 18.11 -9.98
C GLY A 426 18.53 19.62 -9.70
N ASN A 427 17.38 20.13 -9.24
CA ASN A 427 17.25 21.54 -8.83
C ASN A 427 18.14 21.94 -7.65
N MET A 428 18.33 21.04 -6.68
CA MET A 428 19.18 21.31 -5.53
C MET A 428 20.65 21.37 -5.94
N LEU A 429 21.09 20.42 -6.78
CA LEU A 429 22.42 20.38 -7.36
C LEU A 429 22.72 21.62 -8.21
N ASP A 430 21.79 22.06 -9.06
CA ASP A 430 21.93 23.30 -9.84
C ASP A 430 22.20 24.51 -8.94
N ARG A 431 21.45 24.64 -7.85
CA ARG A 431 21.63 25.74 -6.89
C ARG A 431 22.95 25.63 -6.13
N LEU A 432 23.34 24.43 -5.72
CA LEU A 432 24.61 24.18 -5.02
C LEU A 432 25.80 24.59 -5.90
N ILE A 433 25.83 24.13 -7.15
CA ILE A 433 26.93 24.42 -8.08
C ILE A 433 26.95 25.89 -8.50
N ARG A 434 25.80 26.52 -8.78
CA ARG A 434 25.76 27.94 -9.18
C ARG A 434 26.26 28.88 -8.09
N LYS A 435 25.97 28.56 -6.82
CA LYS A 435 26.32 29.42 -5.67
C LYS A 435 27.76 29.20 -5.21
N ASN A 436 28.25 27.96 -5.23
CA ASN A 436 29.62 27.63 -4.83
C ASN A 436 30.53 27.63 -6.06
N ARG A 437 31.16 28.77 -6.32
CA ARG A 437 31.84 29.10 -7.59
C ARG A 437 33.14 28.36 -7.90
N SER A 438 33.61 27.41 -7.09
CA SER A 438 34.86 26.68 -7.36
C SER A 438 34.86 25.29 -6.75
N GLY A 439 35.16 24.26 -7.55
CA GLY A 439 35.41 22.87 -7.10
C GLY A 439 34.23 21.90 -7.20
N LEU A 440 33.01 22.26 -6.78
CA LEU A 440 31.90 21.29 -6.69
C LEU A 440 31.51 20.64 -8.03
N ARG A 441 31.61 21.38 -9.13
CA ARG A 441 31.36 20.83 -10.47
C ARG A 441 32.33 19.71 -10.81
N ASP A 442 33.60 19.89 -10.47
CA ASP A 442 34.66 18.93 -10.75
C ASP A 442 34.55 17.72 -9.83
N VAL A 443 34.18 17.93 -8.56
CA VAL A 443 33.89 16.84 -7.60
C VAL A 443 32.72 15.98 -8.09
N VAL A 444 31.63 16.61 -8.55
CA VAL A 444 30.48 15.87 -9.09
C VAL A 444 30.83 15.14 -10.40
N SER A 445 31.55 15.80 -11.31
CA SER A 445 32.04 15.17 -12.55
C SER A 445 32.89 13.95 -12.23
N LYS A 446 33.90 14.11 -11.36
CA LYS A 446 34.78 13.03 -10.92
C LYS A 446 33.99 11.89 -10.28
N ALA A 447 33.06 12.18 -9.37
CA ALA A 447 32.23 11.15 -8.75
C ALA A 447 31.39 10.39 -9.78
N LEU A 448 30.77 11.08 -10.75
CA LEU A 448 30.00 10.45 -11.82
C LEU A 448 30.86 9.51 -12.67
N LEU A 449 32.06 9.92 -13.04
CA LEU A 449 32.95 9.15 -13.91
C LEU A 449 33.65 7.99 -13.18
N ASP A 450 34.09 8.21 -11.94
CA ASP A 450 34.89 7.25 -11.18
C ASP A 450 34.02 6.26 -10.42
N GLN A 451 32.99 6.72 -9.69
CA GLN A 451 32.23 5.88 -8.75
C GLN A 451 31.02 5.20 -9.40
N TYR A 452 30.43 5.84 -10.41
CA TYR A 452 29.15 5.42 -10.97
C TYR A 452 29.29 4.91 -12.41
N LYS A 453 30.44 4.38 -12.79
CA LYS A 453 30.57 3.72 -14.09
C LYS A 453 29.77 2.41 -14.08
N LEU A 454 28.74 2.33 -14.94
CA LEU A 454 27.96 1.11 -15.08
C LEU A 454 28.70 0.11 -15.97
N ASP A 455 29.19 -0.95 -15.35
CA ASP A 455 29.76 -2.11 -16.04
C ASP A 455 28.64 -3.10 -16.41
N LEU A 456 28.65 -3.57 -17.66
CA LEU A 456 27.65 -4.52 -18.17
C LEU A 456 27.81 -5.90 -17.55
N ASP A 457 29.05 -6.30 -17.26
CA ASP A 457 29.36 -7.62 -16.73
C ASP A 457 29.01 -7.73 -15.24
N ALA A 458 29.02 -6.60 -14.53
CA ALA A 458 28.59 -6.50 -13.13
C ALA A 458 27.05 -6.48 -12.97
N LEU A 459 26.27 -6.37 -14.05
CA LEU A 459 24.81 -6.38 -13.96
C LEU A 459 24.30 -7.79 -13.61
N PRO A 460 23.38 -7.91 -12.63
CA PRO A 460 22.84 -9.20 -12.25
C PRO A 460 21.98 -9.79 -13.37
N ALA A 461 22.01 -11.12 -13.49
CA ALA A 461 21.15 -11.88 -14.40
C ALA A 461 20.03 -12.62 -13.64
N GLY A 462 18.99 -13.04 -14.36
CA GLY A 462 17.91 -13.86 -13.78
C GLY A 462 16.94 -13.06 -12.90
N GLU A 463 16.52 -13.61 -11.77
CA GLU A 463 15.54 -12.96 -10.88
C GLU A 463 16.10 -11.70 -10.18
N ALA A 464 17.39 -11.70 -9.87
CA ALA A 464 18.07 -10.53 -9.31
C ALA A 464 18.03 -9.32 -10.26
N ALA A 465 18.02 -9.58 -11.57
CA ALA A 465 17.92 -8.57 -12.62
C ALA A 465 16.62 -7.74 -12.54
N ALA A 466 15.49 -8.40 -12.21
CA ALA A 466 14.20 -7.73 -12.07
C ALA A 466 14.14 -6.78 -10.86
N ARG A 467 14.93 -7.08 -9.81
CA ARG A 467 15.02 -6.28 -8.58
C ARG A 467 16.13 -5.23 -8.62
N TYR A 468 17.03 -5.32 -9.60
CA TYR A 468 18.16 -4.41 -9.73
C TYR A 468 17.72 -2.95 -9.89
N ALA A 469 18.35 -2.10 -9.10
CA ALA A 469 18.28 -0.65 -9.20
C ALA A 469 19.71 -0.10 -9.22
N ALA A 470 20.06 0.53 -10.34
CA ALA A 470 21.35 1.18 -10.50
C ALA A 470 21.52 2.31 -9.46
N PRO A 471 22.74 2.58 -8.99
CA PRO A 471 23.00 3.47 -7.85
C PRO A 471 22.61 4.95 -8.08
N LEU A 472 22.77 5.48 -9.31
CA LEU A 472 22.35 6.84 -9.64
C LEU A 472 20.87 6.95 -10.00
N ALA A 473 20.29 8.11 -9.70
CA ALA A 473 18.91 8.46 -10.05
C ALA A 473 17.89 7.38 -9.62
N ARG A 474 18.11 6.74 -8.46
CA ARG A 474 17.17 5.75 -7.93
C ARG A 474 15.80 6.42 -7.74
N PRO A 475 14.71 5.75 -8.16
CA PRO A 475 13.37 6.19 -7.81
C PRO A 475 13.25 6.21 -6.28
N VAL A 476 12.78 7.33 -5.74
CA VAL A 476 12.65 7.59 -4.30
C VAL A 476 12.04 6.40 -3.53
N LEU A 477 10.98 5.79 -4.07
CA LEU A 477 10.30 4.67 -3.44
C LEU A 477 11.13 3.38 -3.37
N LYS A 478 11.99 3.11 -4.37
CA LYS A 478 12.82 1.90 -4.38
C LYS A 478 14.03 2.02 -3.46
N ALA A 479 14.67 3.20 -3.42
CA ALA A 479 15.83 3.44 -2.56
C ALA A 479 15.53 3.10 -1.09
N PHE A 480 14.37 3.53 -0.60
CA PHE A 480 13.97 3.28 0.80
C PHE A 480 13.44 1.87 1.06
N MET A 481 12.84 1.22 0.06
CA MET A 481 12.29 -0.14 0.22
C MET A 481 13.36 -1.23 0.22
N THR A 482 14.44 -1.08 -0.56
CA THR A 482 15.47 -2.13 -0.68
C THR A 482 16.36 -2.26 0.56
N GLU A 483 16.50 -1.21 1.36
CA GLU A 483 17.37 -1.21 2.55
C GLU A 483 16.66 -1.64 3.85
N ARG A 484 15.32 -1.58 3.90
CA ARG A 484 14.57 -1.67 5.18
C ARG A 484 13.59 -2.85 5.30
N ALA A 485 13.74 -3.87 4.46
CA ALA A 485 12.75 -4.94 4.34
C ALA A 485 12.76 -6.01 5.46
N VAL A 486 13.58 -5.92 6.52
CA VAL A 486 13.90 -7.09 7.37
C VAL A 486 13.26 -7.13 8.78
N SER A 487 12.63 -6.09 9.35
CA SER A 487 12.04 -6.22 10.70
C SER A 487 10.58 -5.76 10.81
N SER A 488 9.65 -6.70 10.95
CA SER A 488 8.76 -6.84 12.13
C SER A 488 7.69 -7.91 11.87
N GLU A 489 7.56 -8.89 12.78
CA GLU A 489 6.61 -10.01 12.70
C GLU A 489 5.16 -9.62 13.06
N LEU A 490 4.90 -8.36 13.42
CA LEU A 490 3.59 -7.88 13.89
C LEU A 490 2.84 -6.96 12.89
N GLY A 491 3.30 -6.93 11.64
CA GLY A 491 2.73 -6.09 10.58
C GLY A 491 3.28 -4.66 10.62
N LYS A 492 3.78 -4.17 9.48
CA LYS A 492 4.27 -2.80 9.35
C LYS A 492 3.09 -1.83 9.34
N ILE A 493 2.98 -0.99 10.37
CA ILE A 493 2.13 0.19 10.33
C ILE A 493 2.72 1.12 9.28
N THR A 494 1.98 1.31 8.20
CA THR A 494 2.28 2.27 7.15
C THR A 494 1.17 3.29 7.08
N GLN A 495 1.42 4.45 6.49
CA GLN A 495 0.34 5.38 6.15
C GLN A 495 -0.78 4.69 5.36
N MET A 496 -0.44 3.72 4.50
CA MET A 496 -1.43 2.92 3.76
C MET A 496 -2.29 2.03 4.67
N THR A 497 -1.75 1.45 5.74
CA THR A 497 -2.56 0.66 6.68
C THR A 497 -3.48 1.55 7.51
N LEU A 498 -3.03 2.76 7.87
CA LEU A 498 -3.86 3.77 8.54
C LEU A 498 -4.95 4.32 7.61
N SER A 499 -4.66 4.52 6.32
CA SER A 499 -5.66 4.95 5.35
C SER A 499 -6.63 3.82 4.95
N ALA A 500 -6.16 2.58 4.88
CA ALA A 500 -6.99 1.42 4.59
C ALA A 500 -7.92 1.05 5.77
N SER A 501 -7.47 1.23 7.02
CA SER A 501 -8.32 1.04 8.19
C SER A 501 -9.47 2.06 8.21
N VAL A 502 -9.17 3.34 7.98
CA VAL A 502 -10.19 4.39 7.85
C VAL A 502 -11.13 4.12 6.67
N ALA A 503 -10.61 3.64 5.53
CA ALA A 503 -11.45 3.31 4.37
C ALA A 503 -12.36 2.09 4.60
N LEU A 504 -11.91 1.08 5.33
CA LEU A 504 -12.74 -0.06 5.74
C LEU A 504 -13.87 0.37 6.68
N ASP A 505 -13.61 1.35 7.55
CA ASP A 505 -14.61 1.91 8.46
C ASP A 505 -15.66 2.80 7.77
N VAL A 506 -15.33 3.36 6.60
CA VAL A 506 -16.32 4.03 5.73
C VAL A 506 -17.20 3.00 5.00
N VAL A 507 -16.79 1.73 4.96
CA VAL A 507 -17.53 0.61 4.35
C VAL A 507 -18.24 -0.20 5.44
N ILE A 508 -19.29 0.37 6.05
CA ILE A 508 -20.28 -0.35 6.89
C ILE A 508 -21.65 -0.33 6.13
N PRO A 509 -22.59 -1.25 6.44
CA PRO A 509 -23.13 -2.28 5.54
C PRO A 509 -24.18 -1.78 4.50
N PRO A 510 -24.49 -2.58 3.46
CA PRO A 510 -25.44 -2.22 2.40
C PRO A 510 -26.87 -1.89 2.86
N SER A 511 -27.31 -2.36 4.03
CA SER A 511 -28.68 -2.16 4.55
C SER A 511 -28.96 -0.74 5.04
N SER A 512 -27.94 0.03 5.44
CA SER A 512 -28.09 1.42 5.94
C SER A 512 -28.08 2.48 4.82
N ARG A 513 -27.99 2.07 3.54
CA ARG A 513 -27.89 2.97 2.37
C ARG A 513 -29.14 3.81 2.07
N TRP A 514 -30.30 3.47 2.62
CA TRP A 514 -31.56 4.11 2.24
C TRP A 514 -31.88 5.41 2.99
N HIS A 515 -31.32 5.64 4.19
CA HIS A 515 -31.65 6.83 5.00
C HIS A 515 -30.49 7.79 5.25
N LEU A 516 -29.24 7.35 5.18
CA LEU A 516 -28.06 8.23 5.34
C LEU A 516 -27.67 9.03 4.08
N ARG A 517 -28.45 8.92 3.00
CA ARG A 517 -28.14 9.59 1.72
C ARG A 517 -28.55 11.06 1.64
N SER A 518 -29.38 11.58 2.56
CA SER A 518 -29.84 12.97 2.49
C SER A 518 -29.07 13.96 3.36
N GLU A 519 -28.40 13.52 4.44
CA GLU A 519 -27.75 14.45 5.37
C GLU A 519 -26.21 14.37 5.42
N PHE A 520 -25.61 13.28 4.97
CA PHE A 520 -24.20 13.31 4.58
C PHE A 520 -24.10 13.88 3.16
N LYS A 521 -24.16 15.22 3.06
CA LYS A 521 -23.39 15.93 2.01
C LYS A 521 -22.03 15.25 1.98
N ARG A 522 -21.63 14.75 0.81
CA ARG A 522 -20.27 14.25 0.55
C ARG A 522 -19.31 15.13 1.34
N LEU A 523 -18.70 14.58 2.40
CA LEU A 523 -17.51 15.21 2.95
C LEU A 523 -16.56 15.33 1.75
N ASP A 524 -16.10 16.55 1.48
CA ASP A 524 -15.07 16.89 0.48
C ASP A 524 -13.72 16.19 0.75
N ALA A 525 -13.70 15.17 1.60
CA ALA A 525 -12.55 14.33 1.90
C ALA A 525 -12.04 13.58 0.65
N ALA A 526 -12.87 13.31 -0.36
CA ALA A 526 -12.38 12.72 -1.61
C ALA A 526 -11.52 13.71 -2.42
N ASP A 527 -11.89 14.99 -2.41
CA ASP A 527 -11.16 16.05 -3.12
C ASP A 527 -9.95 16.52 -2.31
N SER A 528 -9.99 16.48 -0.97
CA SER A 528 -8.81 16.76 -0.12
C SER A 528 -7.82 15.59 -0.05
N TYR A 529 -8.27 14.34 -0.18
CA TYR A 529 -7.39 13.16 -0.22
C TYR A 529 -6.65 13.04 -1.55
N THR A 530 -7.31 13.39 -2.66
CA THR A 530 -6.63 13.55 -3.96
C THR A 530 -5.72 14.76 -3.94
N ALA A 531 -6.08 15.89 -3.34
CA ALA A 531 -5.18 17.03 -3.21
C ALA A 531 -3.94 16.74 -2.31
N SER A 532 -4.08 16.00 -1.21
CA SER A 532 -2.96 15.70 -0.30
C SER A 532 -1.97 14.65 -0.85
N GLN A 533 -2.41 13.72 -1.70
CA GLN A 533 -1.51 12.78 -2.39
C GLN A 533 -1.05 13.26 -3.77
N SER A 534 -1.89 14.00 -4.51
CA SER A 534 -1.69 14.32 -5.93
C SER A 534 -1.30 15.76 -6.25
N VAL A 535 -1.12 16.67 -5.27
CA VAL A 535 -0.48 17.96 -5.57
C VAL A 535 1.02 17.72 -5.71
N GLN A 536 1.41 17.17 -6.87
CA GLN A 536 2.73 17.40 -7.42
C GLN A 536 2.98 18.92 -7.37
N PRO A 537 4.19 19.39 -7.00
CA PRO A 537 4.51 20.78 -7.21
C PRO A 537 4.21 21.13 -8.68
N GLU A 538 3.50 22.23 -8.93
CA GLU A 538 3.11 22.71 -10.27
C GLU A 538 4.29 22.81 -11.25
N LYS A 539 5.52 22.74 -10.73
CA LYS A 539 6.76 22.55 -11.48
C LYS A 539 7.36 21.20 -11.09
N ILE A 540 7.31 20.23 -12.01
CA ILE A 540 8.07 18.97 -11.89
C ILE A 540 9.52 19.36 -11.58
N PRO A 541 10.08 18.96 -10.42
CA PRO A 541 11.46 19.29 -10.09
C PRO A 541 12.38 18.84 -11.24
N LEU A 542 13.36 19.67 -11.62
CA LEU A 542 14.34 19.31 -12.64
C LEU A 542 14.93 17.96 -12.27
N ARG A 543 14.71 16.95 -13.12
CA ARG A 543 15.22 15.61 -12.92
C ARG A 543 16.74 15.65 -12.98
N LEU A 544 17.39 14.73 -12.26
CA LEU A 544 18.85 14.62 -12.29
C LEU A 544 19.40 14.51 -13.71
N ALA A 545 18.72 13.74 -14.59
CA ALA A 545 19.09 13.61 -15.99
C ALA A 545 19.14 14.95 -16.72
N GLY A 546 18.09 15.78 -16.61
CA GLY A 546 18.07 17.09 -17.25
C GLY A 546 18.94 18.13 -16.63
N TRP A 547 19.16 18.03 -15.33
CA TRP A 547 20.17 18.84 -14.69
C TRP A 547 21.56 18.57 -15.27
N VAL A 548 21.96 17.30 -15.45
CA VAL A 548 23.27 16.97 -16.01
C VAL A 548 23.38 17.31 -17.48
N ALA A 549 22.35 17.03 -18.29
CA ALA A 549 22.32 17.45 -19.68
C ALA A 549 22.49 18.97 -19.83
N LYS A 550 21.84 19.75 -18.95
CA LYS A 550 22.00 21.22 -18.92
C LYS A 550 23.36 21.69 -18.41
N THR A 551 23.95 21.00 -17.43
CA THR A 551 25.18 21.46 -16.72
C THR A 551 26.47 21.04 -17.41
N PHE A 552 26.52 19.82 -17.95
CA PHE A 552 27.69 19.25 -18.61
C PHE A 552 27.53 19.20 -20.14
N GLY A 553 26.29 19.29 -20.62
CA GLY A 553 25.94 19.13 -22.03
C GLY A 553 25.44 17.71 -22.30
N PRO A 554 24.51 17.52 -23.25
CA PRO A 554 23.91 16.20 -23.54
C PRO A 554 24.90 15.20 -24.17
N ARG A 555 26.05 15.68 -24.66
CA ARG A 555 27.15 14.88 -25.23
C ARG A 555 28.38 14.83 -24.33
N SER A 556 28.17 14.99 -23.03
CA SER A 556 29.23 14.82 -22.02
C SER A 556 29.32 13.37 -21.56
N ALA A 557 30.47 12.99 -21.00
CA ALA A 557 30.66 11.65 -20.43
C ALA A 557 29.73 11.45 -19.21
N GLU A 558 29.50 12.51 -18.45
CA GLU A 558 28.60 12.57 -17.31
C GLU A 558 27.15 12.32 -17.71
N ALA A 559 26.68 12.96 -18.79
CA ALA A 559 25.34 12.71 -19.33
C ALA A 559 25.18 11.26 -19.80
N ALA A 560 26.23 10.66 -20.38
CA ALA A 560 26.23 9.26 -20.78
C ALA A 560 26.09 8.31 -19.59
N VAL A 561 26.84 8.55 -18.51
CA VAL A 561 26.77 7.74 -17.28
C VAL A 561 25.37 7.78 -16.68
N ILE A 562 24.75 8.96 -16.62
CA ILE A 562 23.39 9.10 -16.09
C ILE A 562 22.37 8.46 -17.01
N ALA A 563 22.52 8.57 -18.33
CA ALA A 563 21.68 7.88 -19.29
C ALA A 563 21.71 6.35 -19.08
N TYR A 564 22.89 5.76 -18.86
CA TYR A 564 23.01 4.34 -18.53
C TYR A 564 22.21 3.98 -17.27
N HIS A 565 22.28 4.80 -16.23
CA HIS A 565 21.55 4.57 -14.99
C HIS A 565 20.05 4.79 -15.12
N ALA A 566 19.62 5.82 -15.86
CA ALA A 566 18.22 6.08 -16.13
C ALA A 566 17.57 4.91 -16.88
N VAL A 567 18.29 4.34 -17.86
CA VAL A 567 17.87 3.14 -18.58
C VAL A 567 17.87 1.91 -17.68
N ALA A 568 18.92 1.72 -16.86
CA ALA A 568 18.97 0.62 -15.91
C ALA A 568 17.88 0.70 -14.84
N ASN A 569 17.49 1.90 -14.41
CA ASN A 569 16.43 2.16 -13.44
C ASN A 569 15.05 2.28 -14.07
N TRP A 570 14.94 2.18 -15.39
CA TRP A 570 13.67 2.22 -16.08
C TRP A 570 12.72 1.18 -15.48
N ILE A 571 11.55 1.66 -15.08
CA ILE A 571 10.43 0.83 -14.66
C ILE A 571 9.42 0.96 -15.77
N ASP A 572 9.18 -0.14 -16.48
CA ASP A 572 8.18 -0.23 -17.52
C ASP A 572 6.82 0.31 -17.01
N PRO A 573 6.37 1.50 -17.49
CA PRO A 573 5.08 2.04 -17.10
C PRO A 573 3.91 1.19 -17.63
N TYR A 574 4.17 0.28 -18.57
CA TYR A 574 3.20 -0.59 -19.22
C TYR A 574 3.11 -2.00 -18.63
N SER A 575 3.82 -2.31 -17.53
CA SER A 575 3.53 -3.51 -16.73
C SER A 575 2.07 -3.57 -16.26
N TYR A 576 1.37 -2.43 -16.29
CA TYR A 576 -0.05 -2.26 -16.02
C TYR A 576 -1.01 -2.63 -17.16
N ARG A 577 -0.52 -2.75 -18.41
CA ARG A 577 -1.37 -3.07 -19.57
C ARG A 577 -1.92 -4.52 -19.48
N TYR A 578 -1.21 -5.41 -18.80
CA TYR A 578 -1.63 -6.78 -18.53
C TYR A 578 -2.78 -6.85 -17.50
N ASP A 579 -2.79 -5.98 -16.48
CA ASP A 579 -3.91 -5.89 -15.52
C ASP A 579 -5.15 -5.25 -16.15
N ARG A 580 -4.95 -4.32 -17.09
CA ARG A 580 -6.04 -3.70 -17.87
C ARG A 580 -6.74 -4.69 -18.81
N LEU A 581 -6.00 -5.62 -19.42
CA LEU A 581 -6.56 -6.71 -20.23
C LEU A 581 -7.35 -7.73 -19.39
N LYS A 582 -7.09 -7.80 -18.07
CA LYS A 582 -7.87 -8.60 -17.10
C LYS A 582 -9.08 -7.87 -16.51
N GLY A 583 -9.37 -6.64 -16.92
CA GLY A 583 -10.56 -5.91 -16.50
C GLY A 583 -10.57 -5.43 -15.03
N VAL A 584 -9.45 -5.56 -14.31
CA VAL A 584 -9.35 -5.09 -12.93
C VAL A 584 -8.96 -3.61 -12.95
N ARG A 585 -9.93 -2.72 -12.71
CA ARG A 585 -9.67 -1.29 -12.47
C ARG A 585 -9.58 -1.06 -10.97
N TYR A 586 -8.41 -0.71 -10.47
CA TYR A 586 -8.30 -0.20 -9.10
C TYR A 586 -8.44 1.33 -9.12
N TRP A 587 -9.05 1.91 -8.09
CA TRP A 587 -9.33 3.35 -8.03
C TRP A 587 -8.07 4.23 -7.93
N TRP A 588 -6.92 3.69 -7.51
CA TRP A 588 -5.61 4.37 -7.59
C TRP A 588 -4.98 4.37 -9.00
N ASP A 589 -5.61 3.77 -10.01
CA ASP A 589 -5.08 3.73 -11.38
C ASP A 589 -5.14 5.07 -12.10
N GLN A 590 -5.96 6.02 -11.65
CA GLN A 590 -6.13 7.32 -12.32
C GLN A 590 -4.90 8.24 -12.11
N GLU A 591 -4.42 8.34 -10.86
CA GLU A 591 -3.19 9.07 -10.50
C GLU A 591 -1.93 8.41 -11.11
N LYS A 592 -1.92 7.08 -11.22
CA LYS A 592 -0.88 6.32 -11.94
C LYS A 592 -0.92 6.58 -13.45
N CYS A 593 -2.11 6.67 -14.06
CA CYS A 593 -2.27 7.00 -15.47
C CYS A 593 -1.81 8.44 -15.79
N GLU A 594 -2.03 9.40 -14.89
CA GLU A 594 -1.53 10.77 -15.03
C GLU A 594 0.00 10.84 -14.93
N ARG A 595 0.62 10.08 -14.00
CA ARG A 595 2.08 9.89 -13.96
C ARG A 595 2.63 9.34 -15.27
N VAL A 596 1.93 8.40 -15.91
CA VAL A 596 2.30 7.85 -17.22
C VAL A 596 2.14 8.89 -18.34
N ARG A 597 1.10 9.73 -18.32
CA ARG A 597 0.90 10.79 -19.34
C ARG A 597 1.96 11.88 -19.27
N VAL A 598 2.36 12.30 -18.07
CA VAL A 598 3.45 13.27 -17.88
C VAL A 598 4.81 12.66 -18.28
N ASN A 599 5.04 11.38 -17.96
CA ASN A 599 6.25 10.66 -18.37
C ASN A 599 6.34 10.42 -19.89
N ARG A 600 5.21 10.32 -20.62
CA ARG A 600 5.25 10.13 -22.08
C ARG A 600 5.94 11.26 -22.84
N ARG A 601 6.04 12.46 -22.27
CA ARG A 601 6.75 13.59 -22.90
C ARG A 601 8.26 13.58 -22.63
N THR A 602 8.73 12.78 -21.66
CA THR A 602 10.14 12.73 -21.26
C THR A 602 10.54 11.27 -21.09
N GLY A 603 11.02 10.65 -22.18
CA GLY A 603 11.56 9.28 -22.13
C GLY A 603 12.69 9.15 -21.08
N PRO A 604 13.22 7.93 -20.85
CA PRO A 604 14.35 7.72 -19.94
C PRO A 604 15.60 8.52 -20.34
N LEU A 605 15.69 8.87 -21.62
CA LEU A 605 16.69 9.79 -22.18
C LEU A 605 16.03 11.14 -22.42
N GLU A 606 16.67 12.22 -21.98
CA GLU A 606 16.26 13.55 -22.42
C GLU A 606 16.53 13.72 -23.92
N GLU A 607 15.77 14.61 -24.58
CA GLU A 607 15.65 14.70 -26.05
C GLU A 607 17.00 14.78 -26.80
N ASP A 608 18.07 15.22 -26.14
CA ASP A 608 19.38 15.44 -26.74
C ASP A 608 20.45 14.39 -26.42
N VAL A 609 20.24 13.48 -25.46
CA VAL A 609 21.26 12.48 -25.09
C VAL A 609 21.25 11.32 -26.10
N PRO A 610 22.36 11.04 -26.82
CA PRO A 610 22.35 10.03 -27.86
C PRO A 610 22.07 8.61 -27.34
N LEU A 611 21.16 7.91 -28.01
CA LEU A 611 20.92 6.49 -27.78
C LEU A 611 22.10 5.65 -28.31
N THR A 612 22.70 4.82 -27.46
CA THR A 612 23.78 3.87 -27.78
C THR A 612 23.32 2.42 -27.71
N MET A 613 24.08 1.51 -28.34
CA MET A 613 23.87 0.07 -28.24
C MET A 613 24.05 -0.46 -26.81
N LYS A 614 24.93 0.18 -26.01
CA LYS A 614 25.07 -0.11 -24.58
C LYS A 614 23.76 0.04 -23.80
N HIS A 615 22.88 1.01 -24.13
CA HIS A 615 21.56 1.11 -23.50
C HIS A 615 20.69 -0.14 -23.72
N TRP A 616 20.70 -0.68 -24.95
CA TRP A 616 19.98 -1.90 -25.27
C TRP A 616 20.58 -3.12 -24.57
N ARG A 617 21.91 -3.21 -24.47
CA ARG A 617 22.62 -4.27 -23.72
C ARG A 617 22.25 -4.25 -22.23
N ILE A 618 22.13 -3.06 -21.61
CA ILE A 618 21.67 -2.92 -20.22
C ILE A 618 20.25 -3.51 -20.05
N LEU A 619 19.31 -3.11 -20.91
CA LEU A 619 17.92 -3.58 -20.85
C LEU A 619 17.82 -5.10 -21.09
N ALA A 620 18.56 -5.61 -22.07
CA ALA A 620 18.70 -7.02 -22.36
C ALA A 620 19.14 -7.82 -21.12
N ARG A 621 20.25 -7.39 -20.51
CA ARG A 621 20.84 -8.04 -19.34
C ARG A 621 19.88 -8.03 -18.15
N LEU A 622 19.19 -6.91 -17.95
CA LEU A 622 18.20 -6.74 -16.89
C LEU A 622 16.86 -7.42 -17.19
N GLY A 623 16.65 -7.92 -18.41
CA GLY A 623 15.39 -8.49 -18.88
C GLY A 623 14.23 -7.48 -18.96
N LYS A 624 14.54 -6.18 -18.99
CA LYS A 624 13.57 -5.07 -18.94
C LYS A 624 13.09 -4.69 -20.34
N GLU A 625 11.82 -4.33 -20.44
CA GLU A 625 11.22 -3.89 -21.69
C GLU A 625 11.78 -2.52 -22.13
N PRO A 626 12.24 -2.36 -23.39
CA PRO A 626 12.65 -1.06 -23.91
C PRO A 626 11.48 -0.08 -24.02
N ASP A 627 11.75 1.20 -23.78
CA ASP A 627 10.75 2.25 -23.95
C ASP A 627 10.38 2.45 -25.44
N ALA A 628 9.16 2.92 -25.72
CA ALA A 628 8.72 3.18 -27.09
C ALA A 628 9.65 4.15 -27.84
N THR A 629 10.20 5.15 -27.13
CA THR A 629 11.13 6.12 -27.71
C THR A 629 12.41 5.47 -28.25
N PHE A 630 12.83 4.33 -27.69
CA PHE A 630 14.00 3.59 -28.21
C PHE A 630 13.73 3.07 -29.63
N PHE A 631 12.53 2.56 -29.87
CA PHE A 631 12.12 2.09 -31.20
C PHE A 631 11.93 3.27 -32.15
N ASP A 632 11.36 4.39 -31.68
CA ASP A 632 11.23 5.61 -32.49
C ASP A 632 12.59 6.13 -32.95
N HIS A 633 13.63 6.06 -32.12
CA HIS A 633 14.99 6.41 -32.52
C HIS A 633 15.52 5.55 -33.67
N VAL A 634 15.22 4.25 -33.65
CA VAL A 634 15.61 3.31 -34.71
C VAL A 634 14.83 3.58 -35.99
N VAL A 635 13.50 3.77 -35.89
CA VAL A 635 12.62 4.04 -37.04
C VAL A 635 12.99 5.35 -37.72
N ASN A 636 13.28 6.39 -36.93
CA ASN A 636 13.68 7.70 -37.44
C ASN A 636 15.14 7.77 -37.94
N GLY A 637 15.89 6.66 -37.91
CA GLY A 637 17.24 6.59 -38.44
C GLY A 637 18.25 7.47 -37.69
N LYS A 638 18.07 7.66 -36.37
CA LYS A 638 19.01 8.41 -35.54
C LYS A 638 20.41 7.79 -35.60
N PRO A 639 21.51 8.58 -35.50
CA PRO A 639 22.87 8.07 -35.61
C PRO A 639 23.13 6.85 -34.71
N PHE A 640 23.78 5.84 -35.28
CA PHE A 640 24.16 4.63 -34.55
C PHE A 640 25.47 4.85 -33.79
N TYR A 641 25.45 4.55 -32.49
CA TYR A 641 26.61 4.55 -31.60
C TYR A 641 26.63 3.22 -30.86
N ASP A 642 27.77 2.52 -30.80
CA ASP A 642 27.88 1.30 -30.00
C ASP A 642 28.03 1.66 -28.51
N VAL A 643 28.91 2.60 -28.21
CA VAL A 643 29.21 3.12 -26.86
C VAL A 643 29.20 4.65 -26.83
N ALA A 644 29.29 5.26 -25.64
CA ALA A 644 29.23 6.72 -25.54
C ALA A 644 30.46 7.41 -26.15
N GLU A 645 31.62 6.78 -26.03
CA GLU A 645 32.90 7.24 -26.55
C GLU A 645 32.83 7.57 -28.06
N ASP A 646 31.95 6.89 -28.81
CA ASP A 646 31.71 7.12 -30.24
C ASP A 646 31.19 8.54 -30.58
N TYR A 647 30.55 9.22 -29.61
CA TYR A 647 30.08 10.60 -29.77
C TYR A 647 30.80 11.63 -28.91
N LEU A 648 31.52 11.21 -27.85
CA LEU A 648 32.25 12.12 -26.96
C LEU A 648 33.42 12.84 -27.66
N GLY A 649 34.07 12.22 -28.65
CA GLY A 649 35.21 12.80 -29.38
C GLY A 649 34.85 13.71 -30.56
N LYS A 650 33.58 13.84 -30.93
CA LYS A 650 33.16 14.56 -32.17
C LYS A 650 32.79 16.02 -31.93
N THR A 651 32.75 16.48 -30.68
CA THR A 651 32.20 17.77 -30.27
C THR A 651 33.08 18.99 -30.56
N GLN A 652 34.38 18.86 -30.86
CA GLN A 652 35.24 20.03 -31.10
C GLN A 652 35.45 20.42 -32.57
N SER A 653 35.18 19.54 -33.55
CA SER A 653 35.43 19.85 -34.97
C SER A 653 34.21 19.65 -35.87
N LEU A 654 33.20 18.90 -35.42
CA LEU A 654 32.02 18.61 -36.21
C LEU A 654 30.79 18.72 -35.32
N ARG A 655 30.13 19.88 -35.32
CA ARG A 655 28.66 19.86 -35.24
C ARG A 655 28.22 18.92 -36.37
N PRO A 656 27.73 17.70 -36.10
CA PRO A 656 27.34 16.81 -37.18
C PRO A 656 26.22 17.53 -37.92
N ARG A 657 26.32 17.60 -39.25
CA ARG A 657 25.34 18.22 -40.15
C ARG A 657 23.88 17.76 -39.89
N LEU A 658 23.66 16.68 -39.12
CA LEU A 658 22.34 16.18 -38.75
C LEU A 658 21.58 16.98 -37.68
N ASP A 659 22.23 17.53 -36.64
CA ASP A 659 21.48 18.25 -35.58
C ASP A 659 21.16 19.70 -36.00
N SER A 660 21.93 20.23 -36.96
CA SER A 660 21.59 21.45 -37.68
C SER A 660 20.29 21.31 -38.49
N LEU A 661 19.82 20.11 -38.84
CA LEU A 661 18.62 19.95 -39.68
C LEU A 661 17.30 20.10 -38.91
N SER A 662 17.27 19.82 -37.61
CA SER A 662 16.13 20.17 -36.73
C SER A 662 16.08 21.65 -36.35
N SER A 663 17.18 22.38 -36.53
CA SER A 663 17.27 23.84 -36.33
C SER A 663 17.23 24.63 -37.64
N LEU A 664 17.40 23.97 -38.80
CA LEU A 664 17.23 24.54 -40.14
C LEU A 664 15.75 24.68 -40.56
N SER A 665 14.80 24.09 -39.83
CA SER A 665 13.38 24.40 -40.00
C SER A 665 13.00 25.81 -39.53
N SER A 666 13.87 26.46 -38.75
CA SER A 666 13.62 27.78 -38.15
C SER A 666 14.56 28.88 -38.65
N LEU A 667 15.56 28.54 -39.47
CA LEU A 667 16.44 29.49 -40.16
C LEU A 667 16.33 29.25 -41.67
N GLU A 668 15.16 29.54 -42.22
CA GLU A 668 14.95 29.67 -43.67
C GLU A 668 15.57 30.99 -44.14
N SER A 669 16.87 30.99 -44.43
CA SER A 669 17.47 32.03 -45.25
C SER A 669 16.96 31.90 -46.69
N GLN A 670 16.39 32.98 -47.22
CA GLN A 670 15.60 33.07 -48.47
C GLN A 670 16.39 32.89 -49.79
N SER A 671 17.51 32.16 -49.82
CA SER A 671 18.32 32.01 -51.05
C SER A 671 18.78 30.59 -51.36
N GLU A 672 18.32 29.58 -50.63
CA GLU A 672 18.67 28.19 -50.92
C GLU A 672 17.76 27.64 -52.03
N SER A 673 18.35 27.17 -53.13
CA SER A 673 17.59 26.68 -54.27
C SER A 673 16.73 25.46 -53.89
N ASP A 674 15.56 25.31 -54.51
CA ASP A 674 14.68 24.16 -54.26
C ASP A 674 15.37 22.82 -54.57
N GLU A 675 16.31 22.81 -55.52
CA GLU A 675 17.15 21.65 -55.84
C GLU A 675 18.11 21.31 -54.69
N ASP A 676 18.75 22.29 -54.06
CA ASP A 676 19.62 22.06 -52.90
C ASP A 676 18.83 21.51 -51.70
N ARG A 677 17.61 22.01 -51.48
CA ARG A 677 16.70 21.51 -50.44
C ARG A 677 16.31 20.05 -50.70
N LYS A 678 15.99 19.71 -51.95
CA LYS A 678 15.64 18.34 -52.36
C LYS A 678 16.84 17.40 -52.23
N ALA A 679 18.03 17.82 -52.66
CA ALA A 679 19.27 17.07 -52.54
C ALA A 679 19.64 16.82 -51.07
N LYS A 680 19.54 17.84 -50.20
CA LYS A 680 19.77 17.69 -48.74
C LYS A 680 18.76 16.75 -48.10
N LYS A 681 17.49 16.86 -48.46
CA LYS A 681 16.44 15.95 -47.96
C LYS A 681 16.70 14.51 -48.40
N GLN A 682 17.08 14.30 -49.65
CA GLN A 682 17.42 12.97 -50.17
C GLN A 682 18.67 12.39 -49.48
N ALA A 683 19.72 13.19 -49.30
CA ALA A 683 20.93 12.78 -48.57
C ALA A 683 20.62 12.40 -47.11
N LEU A 684 19.76 13.18 -46.43
CA LEU A 684 19.30 12.89 -45.08
C LEU A 684 18.52 11.57 -45.00
N GLU A 685 17.60 11.32 -45.94
CA GLU A 685 16.83 10.07 -45.98
C GLU A 685 17.73 8.85 -46.27
N VAL A 686 18.75 9.00 -47.13
CA VAL A 686 19.76 7.96 -47.36
C VAL A 686 20.55 7.68 -46.08
N GLU A 687 20.95 8.71 -45.34
CA GLU A 687 21.66 8.57 -44.07
C GLU A 687 20.79 7.93 -42.99
N LYS A 688 19.53 8.36 -42.85
CA LYS A 688 18.56 7.73 -41.94
C LYS A 688 18.38 6.26 -42.26
N ALA A 689 18.22 5.90 -43.54
CA ALA A 689 18.10 4.51 -43.97
C ALA A 689 19.36 3.69 -43.63
N LYS A 690 20.55 4.26 -43.83
CA LYS A 690 21.84 3.65 -43.47
C LYS A 690 21.93 3.41 -41.96
N ASN A 691 21.59 4.40 -41.14
CA ASN A 691 21.61 4.30 -39.68
C ASN A 691 20.56 3.31 -39.17
N ARG A 692 19.33 3.33 -39.71
CA ARG A 692 18.29 2.34 -39.42
C ARG A 692 18.78 0.92 -39.73
N GLY A 693 19.44 0.72 -40.87
CA GLY A 693 20.04 -0.56 -41.23
C GLY A 693 21.09 -1.05 -40.22
N LYS A 694 21.96 -0.15 -39.74
CA LYS A 694 22.93 -0.46 -38.68
C LYS A 694 22.24 -0.88 -37.38
N TRP A 695 21.24 -0.11 -36.93
CA TRP A 695 20.44 -0.44 -35.74
C TRP A 695 19.76 -1.80 -35.84
N VAL A 696 19.03 -2.06 -36.92
CA VAL A 696 18.32 -3.33 -37.13
C VAL A 696 19.29 -4.51 -37.14
N LYS A 697 20.48 -4.34 -37.77
CA LYS A 697 21.52 -5.38 -37.79
C LYS A 697 22.07 -5.64 -36.39
N ALA A 698 22.39 -4.60 -35.62
CA ALA A 698 22.93 -4.69 -34.27
C ALA A 698 21.92 -5.28 -33.28
N LEU A 699 20.67 -4.80 -33.30
CA LEU A 699 19.58 -5.33 -32.47
C LEU A 699 19.23 -6.78 -32.83
N GLY A 700 19.28 -7.14 -34.11
CA GLY A 700 19.14 -8.52 -34.54
C GLY A 700 20.26 -9.43 -34.03
N ALA A 701 21.49 -8.92 -33.90
CA ALA A 701 22.59 -9.65 -33.28
C ALA A 701 22.39 -9.83 -31.77
N LEU A 702 22.07 -8.74 -31.05
CA LEU A 702 21.77 -8.77 -29.61
C LEU A 702 20.61 -9.72 -29.29
N TYR A 703 19.53 -9.69 -30.08
CA TYR A 703 18.40 -10.61 -29.90
C TYR A 703 18.83 -12.08 -29.99
N ARG A 704 19.66 -12.44 -30.98
CA ARG A 704 20.16 -13.81 -31.12
C ARG A 704 21.06 -14.21 -29.96
N GLU A 705 21.91 -13.30 -29.48
CA GLU A 705 22.78 -13.51 -28.34
C GLU A 705 21.98 -13.77 -27.06
N GLU A 706 21.02 -12.89 -26.73
CA GLU A 706 20.16 -13.04 -25.55
C GLU A 706 19.25 -14.26 -25.64
N LEU A 707 18.77 -14.60 -26.84
CA LEU A 707 17.98 -15.82 -27.05
C LEU A 707 18.82 -17.07 -26.80
N ARG A 708 20.09 -17.11 -27.24
CA ARG A 708 21.02 -18.21 -26.90
C ARG A 708 21.26 -18.26 -25.39
N ALA A 709 21.55 -17.13 -24.76
CA ALA A 709 21.75 -17.05 -23.31
C ALA A 709 20.49 -17.46 -22.51
N HIS A 710 19.29 -17.16 -23.01
CA HIS A 710 18.02 -17.64 -22.42
C HIS A 710 17.88 -19.16 -22.56
N HIS A 711 18.19 -19.72 -23.74
CA HIS A 711 18.16 -21.16 -23.96
C HIS A 711 19.18 -21.91 -23.11
N GLU A 712 20.40 -21.38 -22.97
CA GLU A 712 21.44 -21.94 -22.09
C GLU A 712 21.02 -21.91 -20.62
N ARG A 713 20.51 -20.78 -20.12
CA ARG A 713 19.96 -20.68 -18.76
C ARG A 713 18.82 -21.67 -18.54
N ARG A 714 17.91 -21.79 -19.50
CA ARG A 714 16.80 -22.76 -19.46
C ARG A 714 17.32 -24.19 -19.40
N LYS A 715 18.36 -24.51 -20.17
CA LYS A 715 19.02 -25.83 -20.17
C LYS A 715 19.69 -26.12 -18.82
N GLN A 716 20.41 -25.15 -18.26
CA GLN A 716 21.07 -25.27 -16.94
C GLN A 716 20.07 -25.48 -15.80
N LEU A 717 18.91 -24.81 -15.84
CA LEU A 717 17.89 -24.91 -14.80
C LEU A 717 16.96 -26.13 -14.96
N GLY A 718 17.11 -26.95 -16.02
CA GLY A 718 16.22 -28.09 -16.28
C GLY A 718 14.75 -27.69 -16.56
N LEU A 719 14.49 -26.40 -16.84
CA LEU A 719 13.13 -25.88 -16.99
C LEU A 719 12.58 -26.23 -18.37
N LYS A 720 11.52 -27.05 -18.41
CA LYS A 720 10.79 -27.35 -19.65
C LYS A 720 10.08 -26.10 -20.22
N ARG A 721 9.71 -25.14 -19.38
CA ARG A 721 9.05 -23.88 -19.77
C ARG A 721 9.57 -22.72 -18.93
N ALA A 722 10.59 -22.01 -19.43
CA ALA A 722 10.99 -20.71 -18.90
C ALA A 722 10.37 -19.62 -19.79
N THR A 723 9.65 -18.67 -19.19
CA THR A 723 9.12 -17.52 -19.93
C THR A 723 10.30 -16.70 -20.47
N GLN A 724 10.18 -16.21 -21.71
CA GLN A 724 11.13 -15.25 -22.25
C GLN A 724 11.05 -13.95 -21.44
N SER A 725 12.18 -13.23 -21.34
CA SER A 725 12.17 -11.89 -20.74
C SER A 725 11.29 -10.97 -21.57
N ARG A 726 10.71 -9.93 -20.95
CA ARG A 726 9.92 -8.94 -21.68
C ARG A 726 10.74 -8.27 -22.78
N PHE A 727 12.02 -8.02 -22.50
CA PHE A 727 12.96 -7.54 -23.49
C PHE A 727 12.94 -8.36 -24.79
N LEU A 728 13.08 -9.69 -24.69
CA LEU A 728 13.13 -10.57 -25.86
C LEU A 728 11.81 -10.57 -26.63
N VAL A 729 10.67 -10.63 -25.91
CA VAL A 729 9.34 -10.63 -26.54
C VAL A 729 9.09 -9.34 -27.31
N THR A 730 9.34 -8.19 -26.68
CA THR A 730 9.12 -6.88 -27.30
C THR A 730 10.08 -6.66 -28.47
N LEU A 731 11.34 -7.04 -28.33
CA LEU A 731 12.33 -6.90 -29.40
C LEU A 731 12.05 -7.83 -30.58
N ASP A 732 11.59 -9.07 -30.35
CA ASP A 732 11.20 -10.01 -31.41
C ASP A 732 10.06 -9.46 -32.25
N SER A 733 9.02 -8.90 -31.59
CA SER A 733 7.88 -8.27 -32.26
C SER A 733 8.33 -7.16 -33.20
N HIS A 734 9.09 -6.18 -32.69
CA HIS A 734 9.54 -5.04 -33.50
C HIS A 734 10.55 -5.43 -34.60
N LEU A 735 11.45 -6.39 -34.34
CA LEU A 735 12.34 -6.92 -35.38
C LEU A 735 11.55 -7.66 -36.46
N GLY A 736 10.47 -8.36 -36.10
CA GLY A 736 9.53 -8.97 -37.04
C GLY A 736 8.92 -7.93 -37.97
N ASP A 737 8.36 -6.87 -37.40
CA ASP A 737 7.74 -5.76 -38.13
C ASP A 737 8.74 -5.09 -39.09
N TRP A 738 9.95 -4.77 -38.63
CA TRP A 738 10.97 -4.15 -39.48
C TRP A 738 11.48 -5.08 -40.59
N ARG A 739 11.57 -6.39 -40.35
CA ARG A 739 11.92 -7.36 -41.39
C ARG A 739 10.81 -7.50 -42.42
N GLN A 740 9.55 -7.47 -42.00
CA GLN A 740 8.40 -7.51 -42.89
C GLN A 740 8.32 -6.23 -43.73
N GLU A 741 8.52 -5.05 -43.13
CA GLU A 741 8.60 -3.78 -43.85
C GLU A 741 9.74 -3.78 -44.88
N ALA A 742 10.92 -4.31 -44.52
CA ALA A 742 12.04 -4.44 -45.45
C ALA A 742 11.80 -5.47 -46.57
N ARG A 743 10.94 -6.47 -46.36
CA ARG A 743 10.49 -7.39 -47.43
C ARG A 743 9.52 -6.66 -48.36
N ILE A 744 8.48 -6.05 -47.80
CA ILE A 744 7.49 -5.27 -48.58
C ILE A 744 8.18 -4.19 -49.42
N LYS A 745 9.17 -3.48 -48.86
CA LYS A 745 9.93 -2.47 -49.61
C LYS A 745 10.73 -3.07 -50.77
N ARG A 746 11.42 -4.19 -50.53
CA ARG A 746 12.14 -4.92 -51.60
C ARG A 746 11.19 -5.45 -52.66
N ASP A 747 10.03 -5.96 -52.28
CA ASP A 747 9.02 -6.46 -53.21
C ASP A 747 8.41 -5.32 -54.04
N ARG A 748 8.16 -4.15 -53.43
CA ARG A 748 7.74 -2.94 -54.15
C ARG A 748 8.82 -2.43 -55.11
N GLU A 749 10.08 -2.44 -54.70
CA GLU A 749 11.22 -2.03 -55.55
C GLU A 749 11.43 -3.02 -56.70
N ARG A 750 11.28 -4.32 -56.45
CA ARG A 750 11.24 -5.37 -57.46
C ARG A 750 10.10 -5.15 -58.46
N GLN A 751 8.88 -4.91 -57.97
CA GLN A 751 7.73 -4.61 -58.82
C GLN A 751 7.94 -3.33 -59.64
N ARG A 752 8.56 -2.31 -59.04
CA ARG A 752 8.88 -1.05 -59.72
C ARG A 752 9.92 -1.26 -60.83
N LEU A 753 11.02 -1.96 -60.55
CA LEU A 753 12.04 -2.29 -61.55
C LEU A 753 11.48 -3.18 -62.66
N LEU A 754 10.62 -4.16 -62.32
CA LEU A 754 9.90 -4.96 -63.33
C LEU A 754 9.07 -4.12 -64.29
N VAL A 755 8.50 -3.00 -63.83
CA VAL A 755 7.64 -2.12 -64.64
C VAL A 755 8.44 -1.04 -65.37
N GLU A 756 9.44 -0.44 -64.71
CA GLU A 756 10.21 0.69 -65.25
C GLU A 756 11.40 0.25 -66.13
N ASP A 757 12.11 -0.82 -65.76
CA ASP A 757 13.31 -1.30 -66.45
C ASP A 757 13.51 -2.83 -66.25
N PRO A 758 12.84 -3.66 -67.06
CA PRO A 758 12.90 -5.13 -66.96
C PRO A 758 14.32 -5.69 -67.10
N THR A 759 15.18 -4.99 -67.86
CA THR A 759 16.61 -5.32 -68.02
C THR A 759 17.38 -5.11 -66.73
N ALA A 760 17.21 -3.97 -66.05
CA ALA A 760 17.80 -3.75 -64.73
C ALA A 760 17.25 -4.71 -63.66
N TYR A 761 16.00 -5.16 -63.79
CA TYR A 761 15.46 -6.21 -62.91
C TYR A 761 16.20 -7.55 -63.08
N ILE A 762 16.47 -7.96 -64.32
CA ILE A 762 17.24 -9.19 -64.62
C ILE A 762 18.68 -9.04 -64.11
N ASP A 763 19.31 -7.87 -64.27
CA ASP A 763 20.68 -7.67 -63.78
C ASP A 763 20.78 -7.72 -62.25
N VAL A 764 19.75 -7.24 -61.52
CA VAL A 764 19.77 -7.18 -60.05
C VAL A 764 19.20 -8.46 -59.40
N TYR A 765 18.29 -9.17 -60.07
CA TYR A 765 17.54 -10.31 -59.49
C TYR A 765 17.51 -11.58 -60.35
N GLY A 766 18.27 -11.64 -61.44
CA GLY A 766 18.14 -12.56 -62.59
C GLY A 766 18.17 -14.07 -62.37
N ASP A 767 18.47 -14.56 -61.17
CA ASP A 767 18.45 -16.00 -60.88
C ASP A 767 17.22 -16.46 -60.08
N MET A 768 16.28 -15.57 -59.77
CA MET A 768 15.06 -15.90 -59.03
C MET A 768 13.80 -15.51 -59.80
N VAL A 769 13.55 -16.15 -60.94
CA VAL A 769 12.18 -16.21 -61.47
C VAL A 769 11.37 -17.07 -60.50
N PRO A 770 10.37 -16.52 -59.80
CA PRO A 770 9.49 -17.34 -58.99
C PRO A 770 8.70 -18.21 -59.95
N ASP A 771 8.94 -19.51 -59.90
CA ASP A 771 8.18 -20.50 -60.64
C ASP A 771 6.72 -20.41 -60.17
N ARG A 772 5.88 -19.72 -60.96
CA ARG A 772 4.51 -19.32 -60.59
C ARG A 772 3.57 -20.50 -60.37
N ASP A 773 4.02 -21.72 -60.67
CA ASP A 773 3.21 -22.94 -60.62
C ASP A 773 3.57 -23.90 -59.46
N SER A 774 4.42 -23.49 -58.50
CA SER A 774 4.85 -24.37 -57.38
C SER A 774 4.10 -24.17 -56.04
N ASP A 775 3.01 -23.39 -56.02
CA ASP A 775 2.35 -22.96 -54.77
C ASP A 775 1.52 -24.04 -54.01
N ASP A 776 1.52 -25.32 -54.43
CA ASP A 776 0.70 -26.37 -53.78
C ASP A 776 1.46 -27.57 -53.16
N GLU A 777 2.79 -27.62 -53.21
CA GLU A 777 3.53 -28.67 -52.49
C GLU A 777 3.97 -28.23 -51.09
N ARG A 778 3.00 -28.04 -50.18
CA ARG A 778 3.31 -28.06 -48.74
C ARG A 778 3.69 -29.50 -48.32
N PRO A 779 4.85 -29.74 -47.70
CA PRO A 779 5.21 -31.07 -47.25
C PRO A 779 4.26 -31.55 -46.14
N ALA A 780 3.57 -32.67 -46.38
CA ALA A 780 2.63 -33.35 -45.48
C ALA A 780 3.25 -33.90 -44.17
N LYS A 781 4.35 -33.35 -43.65
CA LYS A 781 5.10 -33.89 -42.51
C LYS A 781 4.67 -33.39 -41.11
N ARG A 782 3.57 -32.65 -40.97
CA ARG A 782 3.11 -32.13 -39.66
C ARG A 782 1.76 -32.65 -39.13
N ARG A 783 1.28 -33.80 -39.59
CA ARG A 783 0.07 -34.46 -39.03
C ARG A 783 0.31 -35.78 -38.28
N ARG A 784 1.50 -36.00 -37.72
CA ARG A 784 1.74 -37.09 -36.75
C ARG A 784 2.30 -36.57 -35.44
N LYS A 785 1.41 -35.95 -34.65
CA LYS A 785 1.38 -35.96 -33.17
C LYS A 785 0.20 -35.10 -32.72
N ASP A 786 -0.97 -35.70 -32.74
CA ASP A 786 -2.01 -35.49 -31.74
C ASP A 786 -2.05 -36.76 -30.88
#